data_AF-A0AAE7L1P4-F1
#
_entry.id   AF-A0AAE7L1P4-F1
#
_cell.length_a   1.000
_cell.length_b   1.000
_cell.length_c   1.000
_cell.angle_alpha   90.00
_cell.angle_beta   90.00
_cell.angle_gamma   90.00
#
_symmetry.space_group_name_H-M   'P 1'
#
loop_
_entity.id
_entity.type
_entity.pdbx_description
1 polymer ?
#
loop_
_entity_poly.entity_id
_entity_poly.type
_entity_poly.pdbx_seq_one_letter_code
_entity_poly.pdbx_strand_id
1 'polypeptide(L)'
;MITPKLKHLLVILSLIALFVAPNMVLFLWSAPFMLVDKLSLLPAALNAPQRLLLYGLWLGGALYFFALMWVAITRRNKGYLVAAVAQIVFVIGVTLFNVPIGEQNQRRWQSMNQLESPAWQDFLFDRHARFIQITLRGGPFNQHNIIEQFIAQKKPLAELLLGWNEQDAAAADALWQQALGYPEQEAKALPKMVDYLTWMPDRGDLTLAAAVLTLTTDTDKSRAERAFRQAIAIAPENHDAWLGWALALIQSRDDERVRNSQFQPLTQSITTGLLMAEGLKDSPRQPALQQRLEAYIAQMPAEDRQILHILRARMQTRSCDLPWDRYAAREQGEAGKVLPLSKSIVFKQGPVPGVGNVNERFPGHVSIEAEQYGIWKESVQAMLYPAINKFIKSATTVLSVDTGVGGDLFNAVVECSSGVPEFDKAALHYVQQWRFASNRHGERLLIPVNFISDRLPPEEHYREMESRATRIARLAARHNKSGMETAAQEMVAQFTRMKALFPQKKLSAEEARNLQLVYFKKRDKDTKGRMEGFTEMTEAMEKLVDTHPYYAPLLKDLALRKSFASFDENRATWAQLLALAPEDPQVWMAWGSLWADRDPELYIGAMIYSLLLQPLAEDTEQKIANIKTKLLMRVGMGERSAILSAKVYADYVDILGERAKGEDTAKAGDILPASKKLDRHETIVPGDFPVSIAVDIDRNEVLNAHFFKVEWKAPQTQGDKRAELTVDIDKNGVPTLVLVSKSSGVEDDDARAVDMLWRWKFKPQPDGRQITVGVNFQH
;
A
#
# COMPACT_ATOMS: atom_id res chain seq x y z
N MET A 1 65.42 -34.18 -38.31
CA MET A 1 65.01 -33.15 -39.29
C MET A 1 63.52 -33.31 -39.54
N ILE A 2 62.71 -32.34 -39.10
CA ILE A 2 61.25 -32.35 -39.34
C ILE A 2 61.01 -31.83 -40.75
N THR A 3 60.33 -32.61 -41.60
CA THR A 3 60.02 -32.24 -42.99
C THR A 3 59.10 -30.99 -43.04
N PRO A 4 59.20 -30.14 -44.09
CA PRO A 4 58.45 -28.90 -44.18
C PRO A 4 56.93 -29.13 -44.12
N LYS A 5 56.44 -30.25 -44.67
CA LYS A 5 55.02 -30.64 -44.58
C LYS A 5 54.56 -30.90 -43.13
N LEU A 6 55.40 -31.52 -42.30
CA LEU A 6 55.06 -31.78 -40.89
C LEU A 6 55.06 -30.48 -40.06
N LYS A 7 55.94 -29.52 -40.38
CA LYS A 7 55.89 -28.17 -39.78
C LYS A 7 54.60 -27.44 -40.11
N HIS A 8 54.15 -27.49 -41.37
CA HIS A 8 52.90 -26.84 -41.78
C HIS A 8 51.68 -27.55 -41.17
N LEU A 9 51.70 -28.88 -41.11
CA LEU A 9 50.65 -29.65 -40.45
C LEU A 9 50.56 -29.35 -38.96
N LEU A 10 51.69 -29.25 -38.25
CA LEU A 10 51.74 -28.85 -36.84
C LEU A 10 51.26 -27.41 -36.63
N VAL A 11 51.66 -26.48 -37.49
CA VAL A 11 51.21 -25.08 -37.44
C VAL A 11 49.71 -24.99 -37.68
N ILE A 12 49.19 -25.72 -38.66
CA ILE A 12 47.75 -25.78 -38.98
C ILE A 12 46.98 -26.45 -37.83
N LEU A 13 47.46 -27.56 -37.26
CA LEU A 13 46.87 -28.18 -36.08
C LEU A 13 46.87 -27.25 -34.86
N SER A 14 47.95 -26.50 -34.63
CA SER A 14 47.99 -25.49 -33.56
C SER A 14 47.06 -24.31 -33.81
N LEU A 15 46.90 -23.87 -35.05
CA LEU A 15 45.95 -22.80 -35.43
C LEU A 15 44.50 -23.28 -35.31
N ILE A 16 44.20 -24.50 -35.73
CA ILE A 16 42.87 -25.12 -35.59
C ILE A 16 42.52 -25.30 -34.12
N ALA A 17 43.48 -25.74 -33.30
CA ALA A 17 43.31 -25.84 -31.85
C ALA A 17 43.04 -24.46 -31.23
N LEU A 18 43.77 -23.42 -31.64
CA LEU A 18 43.61 -22.05 -31.13
C LEU A 18 42.26 -21.40 -31.54
N PHE A 19 41.71 -21.71 -32.72
CA PHE A 19 40.55 -21.02 -33.29
C PHE A 19 39.22 -21.80 -33.20
N VAL A 20 39.23 -23.13 -33.22
CA VAL A 20 37.99 -23.94 -33.31
C VAL A 20 37.46 -24.33 -31.93
N ALA A 21 38.33 -24.50 -30.94
CA ALA A 21 37.93 -24.86 -29.58
C ALA A 21 38.87 -24.25 -28.52
N PRO A 22 38.93 -22.91 -28.42
CA PRO A 22 39.83 -22.23 -27.49
C PRO A 22 39.62 -22.70 -26.04
N ASN A 23 38.37 -22.94 -25.64
CA ASN A 23 38.03 -23.48 -24.32
C ASN A 23 38.49 -24.92 -24.12
N MET A 24 38.48 -25.76 -25.17
CA MET A 24 38.92 -27.16 -25.07
C MET A 24 40.45 -27.27 -25.01
N VAL A 25 41.17 -26.39 -25.72
CA VAL A 25 42.63 -26.26 -25.60
C VAL A 25 43.01 -25.74 -24.23
N LEU A 26 42.34 -24.68 -23.74
CA LEU A 26 42.53 -24.20 -22.36
C LEU A 26 42.21 -25.28 -21.31
N PHE A 27 41.19 -26.11 -21.53
CA PHE A 27 40.81 -27.21 -20.64
C PHE A 27 41.82 -28.37 -20.66
N LEU A 28 42.26 -28.81 -21.84
CA LEU A 28 43.27 -29.86 -21.99
C LEU A 28 44.67 -29.39 -21.56
N TRP A 29 44.97 -28.08 -21.68
CA TRP A 29 46.22 -27.48 -21.22
C TRP A 29 46.22 -27.16 -19.72
N SER A 30 45.05 -26.94 -19.11
CA SER A 30 44.93 -26.76 -17.65
C SER A 30 44.79 -28.09 -16.90
N ALA A 31 44.42 -29.20 -17.56
CA ALA A 31 44.28 -30.52 -16.96
C ALA A 31 45.53 -31.06 -16.23
N PRO A 32 46.78 -30.88 -16.72
CA PRO A 32 47.99 -31.23 -15.96
C PRO A 32 48.15 -30.38 -14.70
N PHE A 33 47.69 -29.12 -14.71
CA PHE A 33 47.79 -28.19 -13.58
C PHE A 33 46.69 -28.40 -12.54
N MET A 34 45.50 -28.85 -12.95
CA MET A 34 44.47 -29.35 -12.01
C MET A 34 44.94 -30.60 -11.25
N LEU A 35 45.83 -31.41 -11.83
CA LEU A 35 46.51 -32.51 -11.13
C LEU A 35 47.61 -32.00 -10.16
N VAL A 36 48.23 -30.85 -10.44
CA VAL A 36 49.23 -30.19 -9.56
C VAL A 36 48.56 -29.43 -8.40
N ASP A 37 47.26 -29.14 -8.46
CA ASP A 37 46.50 -28.56 -7.34
C ASP A 37 46.50 -29.47 -6.09
N LYS A 38 46.85 -30.77 -6.25
CA LYS A 38 47.11 -31.71 -5.14
C LYS A 38 48.50 -31.60 -4.50
N LEU A 39 49.42 -30.79 -5.05
CA LEU A 39 50.83 -30.67 -4.61
C LEU A 39 51.13 -29.45 -3.73
N SER A 40 50.11 -28.71 -3.25
CA SER A 40 50.27 -27.64 -2.24
C SER A 40 51.24 -26.50 -2.61
N LEU A 41 51.46 -26.21 -3.89
CA LEU A 41 52.44 -25.20 -4.33
C LEU A 41 51.93 -23.75 -4.26
N LEU A 42 50.61 -23.53 -4.32
CA LEU A 42 49.98 -22.22 -4.20
C LEU A 42 49.10 -22.16 -2.94
N PRO A 43 49.00 -20.99 -2.27
CA PRO A 43 48.15 -20.86 -1.08
C PRO A 43 46.69 -21.20 -1.33
N ALA A 44 46.08 -21.84 -0.33
CA ALA A 44 44.67 -22.21 -0.36
C ALA A 44 43.72 -20.99 -0.52
N ALA A 45 44.15 -19.81 -0.06
CA ALA A 45 43.37 -18.57 -0.08
C ALA A 45 43.07 -18.02 -1.49
N LEU A 46 43.79 -18.45 -2.52
CA LEU A 46 43.59 -17.98 -3.90
C LEU A 46 42.32 -18.59 -4.51
N ASN A 47 41.48 -17.76 -5.13
CA ASN A 47 40.28 -18.22 -5.83
C ASN A 47 40.64 -18.86 -7.20
N ALA A 48 39.68 -19.57 -7.81
CA ALA A 48 39.90 -20.26 -9.08
C ALA A 48 40.49 -19.38 -10.21
N PRO A 49 39.98 -18.15 -10.48
CA PRO A 49 40.56 -17.31 -11.52
C PRO A 49 41.98 -16.82 -11.19
N GLN A 50 42.28 -16.48 -9.93
CA GLN A 50 43.64 -16.12 -9.50
C GLN A 50 44.61 -17.28 -9.68
N ARG A 51 44.21 -18.50 -9.32
CA ARG A 51 45.02 -19.72 -9.53
C ARG A 51 45.26 -19.97 -11.01
N LEU A 52 44.22 -19.89 -11.85
CA LEU A 52 44.34 -20.05 -13.30
C LEU A 52 45.30 -19.01 -13.92
N LEU A 53 45.26 -17.76 -13.46
CA LEU A 53 46.18 -16.72 -13.91
C LEU A 53 47.62 -17.03 -13.52
N LEU A 54 47.87 -17.47 -12.28
CA LEU A 54 49.21 -17.86 -11.82
C LEU A 54 49.72 -19.12 -12.54
N TYR A 55 48.87 -20.13 -12.74
CA TYR A 55 49.22 -21.30 -13.54
C TYR A 55 49.53 -20.92 -14.98
N GLY A 56 48.77 -20.02 -15.58
CA GLY A 56 49.05 -19.46 -16.91
C GLY A 56 50.39 -18.72 -16.97
N LEU A 57 50.70 -17.92 -15.95
CA LEU A 57 51.98 -17.21 -15.82
C LEU A 57 53.16 -18.19 -15.72
N TRP A 58 53.04 -19.22 -14.87
CA TRP A 58 54.08 -20.24 -14.70
C TRP A 58 54.26 -21.10 -15.96
N LEU A 59 53.18 -21.46 -16.64
CA LEU A 59 53.23 -22.23 -17.88
C LEU A 59 53.88 -21.43 -19.02
N GLY A 60 53.42 -20.19 -19.24
CA GLY A 60 54.01 -19.31 -20.24
C GLY A 60 55.48 -19.02 -19.95
N GLY A 61 55.79 -18.78 -18.67
CA GLY A 61 57.15 -18.59 -18.17
C GLY A 61 58.05 -19.81 -18.40
N ALA A 62 57.57 -21.02 -18.09
CA ALA A 62 58.31 -22.26 -18.27
C ALA A 62 58.56 -22.58 -19.74
N LEU A 63 57.56 -22.42 -20.61
CA LEU A 63 57.72 -22.62 -22.06
C LEU A 63 58.75 -21.65 -22.64
N TYR A 64 58.70 -20.38 -22.23
CA TYR A 64 59.67 -19.39 -22.67
C TYR A 64 61.08 -19.69 -22.14
N PHE A 65 61.19 -20.10 -20.87
CA PHE A 65 62.44 -20.57 -20.28
C PHE A 65 63.04 -21.74 -21.05
N PHE A 66 62.27 -22.80 -21.32
CA PHE A 66 62.76 -23.96 -22.06
C PHE A 66 63.15 -23.62 -23.50
N ALA A 67 62.41 -22.72 -24.16
CA ALA A 67 62.77 -22.22 -25.49
C ALA A 67 64.12 -21.47 -25.47
N LEU A 68 64.31 -20.57 -24.50
CA LEU A 68 65.57 -19.83 -24.34
C LEU A 68 66.74 -20.76 -23.96
N MET A 69 66.52 -21.73 -23.07
CA MET A 69 67.50 -22.75 -22.70
C MET A 69 67.87 -23.63 -23.89
N TRP A 70 66.90 -24.05 -24.71
CA TRP A 70 67.15 -24.82 -25.92
C TRP A 70 68.02 -24.05 -26.90
N VAL A 71 67.73 -22.76 -27.12
CA VAL A 71 68.55 -21.88 -27.97
C VAL A 71 69.94 -21.66 -27.37
N ALA A 72 70.03 -21.47 -26.06
CA ALA A 72 71.30 -21.30 -25.36
C ALA A 72 72.21 -22.54 -25.50
N ILE A 73 71.64 -23.74 -25.39
CA ILE A 73 72.36 -25.02 -25.50
C ILE A 73 72.75 -25.30 -26.96
N THR A 74 71.80 -25.19 -27.89
CA THR A 74 72.03 -25.52 -29.31
C THR A 74 72.95 -24.53 -30.01
N ARG A 75 72.91 -23.25 -29.64
CA ARG A 75 73.78 -22.20 -30.21
C ARG A 75 74.98 -21.84 -29.32
N ARG A 76 75.14 -22.49 -28.17
CA ARG A 76 76.18 -22.19 -27.15
C ARG A 76 76.31 -20.69 -26.82
N ASN A 77 75.19 -19.97 -26.76
CA ASN A 77 75.18 -18.53 -26.53
C ASN A 77 74.78 -18.19 -25.08
N LYS A 78 75.73 -17.58 -24.35
CA LYS A 78 75.57 -17.19 -22.94
C LYS A 78 74.50 -16.10 -22.73
N GLY A 79 74.20 -15.26 -23.73
CA GLY A 79 73.16 -14.23 -23.62
C GLY A 79 71.75 -14.80 -23.45
N TYR A 80 71.44 -15.90 -24.16
CA TYR A 80 70.16 -16.59 -24.01
C TYR A 80 70.05 -17.34 -22.67
N LEU A 81 71.19 -17.79 -22.10
CA LEU A 81 71.22 -18.36 -20.76
C LEU A 81 70.86 -17.30 -19.70
N VAL A 82 71.44 -16.11 -19.78
CA VAL A 82 71.13 -14.99 -18.88
C VAL A 82 69.66 -14.59 -19.01
N ALA A 83 69.13 -14.50 -20.23
CA ALA A 83 67.71 -14.20 -20.47
C ALA A 83 66.78 -15.27 -19.90
N ALA A 84 67.16 -16.56 -19.99
CA ALA A 84 66.39 -17.65 -19.41
C ALA A 84 66.33 -17.54 -17.88
N VAL A 85 67.46 -17.29 -17.22
CA VAL A 85 67.51 -17.08 -15.76
C VAL A 85 66.67 -15.86 -15.36
N ALA A 86 66.80 -14.75 -16.09
CA ALA A 86 66.01 -13.54 -15.83
C ALA A 86 64.50 -13.80 -15.95
N GLN A 87 64.06 -14.61 -16.92
CA GLN A 87 62.66 -15.00 -17.06
C GLN A 87 62.13 -15.74 -15.83
N ILE A 88 62.89 -16.72 -15.30
CA ILE A 88 62.48 -17.45 -14.10
C ILE A 88 62.39 -16.51 -12.90
N VAL A 89 63.39 -15.63 -12.71
CA VAL A 89 63.39 -14.65 -11.62
C VAL A 89 62.19 -13.70 -11.74
N PHE A 90 61.83 -13.28 -12.95
CA PHE A 90 60.66 -12.44 -13.19
C PHE A 90 59.35 -13.15 -12.82
N VAL A 91 59.17 -14.40 -13.26
CA VAL A 91 57.98 -15.21 -12.94
C VAL A 91 57.86 -15.46 -11.43
N ILE A 92 58.98 -15.77 -10.76
CA ILE A 92 59.03 -15.91 -9.30
C ILE A 92 58.68 -14.58 -8.63
N GLY A 93 59.26 -13.46 -9.07
CA GLY A 93 58.99 -12.13 -8.54
C GLY A 93 57.51 -11.75 -8.63
N VAL A 94 56.92 -11.87 -9.82
CA VAL A 94 55.49 -11.58 -10.03
C VAL A 94 54.61 -12.50 -9.17
N THR A 95 54.99 -13.76 -8.99
CA THR A 95 54.26 -14.70 -8.11
C THR A 95 54.32 -14.22 -6.65
N LEU A 96 55.49 -13.86 -6.13
CA LEU A 96 55.66 -13.42 -4.74
C LEU A 96 54.92 -12.12 -4.42
N PHE A 97 54.73 -11.22 -5.39
CA PHE A 97 53.94 -9.99 -5.19
C PHE A 97 52.42 -10.19 -5.28
N ASN A 98 51.96 -11.27 -5.94
CA ASN A 98 50.54 -11.54 -6.16
C ASN A 98 49.98 -12.69 -5.31
N VAL A 99 50.75 -13.19 -4.36
CA VAL A 99 50.39 -14.32 -3.52
C VAL A 99 50.47 -13.90 -2.04
N PRO A 100 49.44 -14.20 -1.22
CA PRO A 100 49.49 -13.90 0.20
C PRO A 100 50.52 -14.80 0.91
N ILE A 101 51.57 -14.18 1.45
CA ILE A 101 52.62 -14.84 2.24
C ILE A 101 52.34 -14.65 3.73
N GLY A 102 52.30 -15.77 4.48
CA GLY A 102 52.00 -15.79 5.90
C GLY A 102 50.52 -16.08 6.20
N GLU A 103 50.26 -16.77 7.32
CA GLU A 103 48.92 -17.28 7.63
C GLU A 103 47.86 -16.19 7.77
N GLN A 104 48.18 -15.06 8.43
CA GLN A 104 47.26 -13.93 8.57
C GLN A 104 46.93 -13.28 7.22
N ASN A 105 47.92 -13.11 6.34
CA ASN A 105 47.70 -12.55 5.01
C ASN A 105 46.87 -13.49 4.14
N GLN A 106 47.03 -14.80 4.30
CA GLN A 106 46.19 -15.79 3.62
C GLN A 106 44.73 -15.70 4.09
N ARG A 107 44.49 -15.58 5.40
CA ARG A 107 43.14 -15.38 5.96
C ARG A 107 42.53 -14.05 5.50
N ARG A 108 43.28 -12.95 5.55
CA ARG A 108 42.89 -11.64 4.99
C ARG A 108 42.48 -11.75 3.53
N TRP A 109 43.30 -12.41 2.71
CA TRP A 109 43.04 -12.59 1.29
C TRP A 109 41.79 -13.44 1.03
N GLN A 110 41.61 -14.50 1.81
CA GLN A 110 40.42 -15.35 1.74
C GLN A 110 39.16 -14.56 2.08
N SER A 111 39.17 -13.77 3.17
CA SER A 111 38.06 -12.89 3.51
C SER A 111 37.76 -11.89 2.39
N MET A 112 38.79 -11.25 1.81
CA MET A 112 38.60 -10.32 0.70
C MET A 112 37.97 -10.99 -0.52
N ASN A 113 38.40 -12.20 -0.88
CA ASN A 113 37.80 -12.98 -1.96
C ASN A 113 36.32 -13.34 -1.66
N GLN A 114 35.96 -13.59 -0.40
CA GLN A 114 34.57 -13.86 0.00
C GLN A 114 33.69 -12.60 -0.03
N LEU A 115 34.28 -11.43 0.26
CA LEU A 115 33.60 -10.13 0.15
C LEU A 115 33.28 -9.75 -1.30
N GLU A 116 33.93 -10.35 -2.29
CA GLU A 116 33.57 -10.20 -3.71
C GLU A 116 32.31 -10.99 -4.11
N SER A 117 31.76 -11.82 -3.22
CA SER A 117 30.51 -12.52 -3.51
C SER A 117 29.35 -11.54 -3.69
N PRO A 118 28.36 -11.85 -4.56
CA PRO A 118 27.23 -10.95 -4.81
C PRO A 118 26.47 -10.54 -3.55
N ALA A 119 26.26 -11.46 -2.61
CA ALA A 119 25.55 -11.17 -1.36
C ALA A 119 26.29 -10.14 -0.48
N TRP A 120 27.62 -10.27 -0.37
CA TRP A 120 28.44 -9.29 0.35
C TRP A 120 28.50 -7.97 -0.42
N GLN A 121 28.70 -7.98 -1.73
CA GLN A 121 28.71 -6.79 -2.58
C GLN A 121 27.40 -5.99 -2.46
N ASP A 122 26.25 -6.64 -2.59
CA ASP A 122 24.92 -6.03 -2.46
C ASP A 122 24.73 -5.41 -1.07
N PHE A 123 25.15 -6.12 -0.02
CA PHE A 123 25.07 -5.62 1.35
C PHE A 123 26.00 -4.42 1.60
N LEU A 124 27.23 -4.43 1.06
CA LEU A 124 28.18 -3.33 1.19
C LEU A 124 27.73 -2.09 0.40
N PHE A 125 27.21 -2.29 -0.81
CA PHE A 125 26.83 -1.22 -1.74
C PHE A 125 25.53 -0.51 -1.32
N ASP A 126 24.47 -1.26 -1.01
CA ASP A 126 23.16 -0.69 -0.69
C ASP A 126 23.02 -0.23 0.77
N ARG A 127 24.03 -0.45 1.61
CA ARG A 127 23.98 -0.25 3.07
C ARG A 127 23.37 1.10 3.47
N HIS A 128 23.78 2.16 2.80
CA HIS A 128 23.31 3.52 3.08
C HIS A 128 21.84 3.71 2.71
N ALA A 129 21.44 3.30 1.52
CA ALA A 129 20.06 3.40 1.05
C ALA A 129 19.11 2.54 1.91
N ARG A 130 19.55 1.34 2.31
CA ARG A 130 18.80 0.44 3.19
C ARG A 130 18.67 0.96 4.61
N PHE A 131 19.75 1.51 5.18
CA PHE A 131 19.70 2.16 6.48
C PHE A 131 18.62 3.25 6.49
N ILE A 132 18.62 4.12 5.48
CA ILE A 132 17.61 5.17 5.30
C ILE A 132 16.22 4.57 5.13
N GLN A 133 16.07 3.52 4.31
CA GLN A 133 14.78 2.88 4.08
C GLN A 133 14.18 2.29 5.37
N ILE A 134 14.99 1.64 6.20
CA ILE A 134 14.54 1.00 7.44
C ILE A 134 14.23 2.05 8.51
N THR A 135 15.10 3.04 8.66
CA THR A 135 15.05 3.98 9.80
C THR A 135 14.27 5.26 9.52
N LEU A 136 14.22 5.72 8.27
CA LEU A 136 13.73 7.06 7.89
C LEU A 136 12.55 7.02 6.91
N ARG A 137 11.96 5.85 6.61
CA ARG A 137 10.78 5.74 5.73
C ARG A 137 9.47 5.57 6.53
N GLY A 138 9.02 6.67 7.12
CA GLY A 138 7.61 7.10 7.22
C GLY A 138 6.57 6.28 8.00
N GLY A 139 6.85 5.04 8.40
CA GLY A 139 5.96 4.30 9.30
C GLY A 139 5.97 4.86 10.73
N PRO A 140 4.96 4.52 11.57
CA PRO A 140 5.03 4.79 13.00
C PRO A 140 6.30 4.14 13.58
N PHE A 141 7.01 4.88 14.44
CA PHE A 141 8.24 4.38 15.06
C PHE A 141 7.95 3.06 15.79
N ASN A 142 8.59 1.98 15.32
CA ASN A 142 8.51 0.66 15.93
C ASN A 142 9.92 0.09 16.00
N GLN A 143 10.51 0.21 17.19
CA GLN A 143 11.86 -0.24 17.48
C GLN A 143 12.09 -1.71 17.14
N HIS A 144 11.13 -2.58 17.47
CA HIS A 144 11.25 -4.03 17.21
C HIS A 144 11.31 -4.32 15.70
N ASN A 145 10.40 -3.73 14.92
CA ASN A 145 10.39 -3.88 13.47
C ASN A 145 11.67 -3.35 12.81
N ILE A 146 12.20 -2.22 13.29
CA ILE A 146 13.48 -1.66 12.80
C ILE A 146 14.61 -2.67 12.99
N ILE A 147 14.72 -3.25 14.19
CA ILE A 147 15.76 -4.23 14.51
C ILE A 147 15.60 -5.50 13.67
N GLU A 148 14.37 -6.03 13.57
CA GLU A 148 14.10 -7.23 12.77
C GLU A 148 14.47 -7.04 11.29
N GLN A 149 14.20 -5.86 10.72
CA GLN A 149 14.58 -5.58 9.33
C GLN A 149 16.09 -5.55 9.12
N PHE A 150 16.87 -5.01 10.06
CA PHE A 150 18.33 -5.08 9.99
C PHE A 150 18.85 -6.52 10.17
N ILE A 151 18.28 -7.28 11.12
CA ILE A 151 18.65 -8.69 11.34
C ILE A 151 18.34 -9.53 10.10
N ALA A 152 17.19 -9.30 9.46
CA ALA A 152 16.79 -9.99 8.22
C ALA A 152 17.78 -9.74 7.08
N GLN A 153 18.37 -8.53 6.99
CA GLN A 153 19.41 -8.23 6.00
C GLN A 153 20.74 -8.92 6.30
N LYS A 154 21.06 -9.13 7.58
CA LYS A 154 22.28 -9.83 8.01
C LYS A 154 22.17 -11.35 7.84
N LYS A 155 20.97 -11.93 7.93
CA LYS A 155 20.75 -13.38 7.91
C LYS A 155 21.42 -14.11 6.74
N PRO A 156 21.36 -13.62 5.48
CA PRO A 156 22.05 -14.26 4.35
C PRO A 156 23.58 -14.25 4.46
N LEU A 157 24.15 -13.32 5.26
CA LEU A 157 25.59 -13.18 5.45
C LEU A 157 26.12 -14.14 6.52
N ALA A 158 25.28 -14.58 7.46
CA ALA A 158 25.67 -15.48 8.53
C ALA A 158 26.12 -16.87 8.01
N GLU A 159 25.63 -17.28 6.85
CA GLU A 159 26.01 -18.52 6.17
C GLU A 159 27.31 -18.38 5.34
N LEU A 160 27.80 -17.14 5.15
CA LEU A 160 28.97 -16.80 4.35
C LEU A 160 30.12 -16.31 5.25
N LEU A 161 30.60 -17.22 6.11
CA LEU A 161 31.66 -16.93 7.07
C LEU A 161 32.94 -16.46 6.38
N LEU A 162 33.49 -15.35 6.89
CA LEU A 162 34.76 -14.79 6.43
C LEU A 162 35.94 -15.60 6.97
N GLY A 163 37.09 -15.54 6.29
CA GLY A 163 38.29 -16.35 6.58
C GLY A 163 39.10 -15.93 7.82
N TRP A 164 38.66 -14.95 8.62
CA TRP A 164 39.35 -14.51 9.84
C TRP A 164 39.08 -15.45 11.02
N ASN A 165 39.94 -15.43 12.05
CA ASN A 165 39.80 -16.29 13.24
C ASN A 165 39.81 -15.51 14.58
N GLU A 166 39.65 -16.22 15.70
CA GLU A 166 39.63 -15.62 17.04
C GLU A 166 40.95 -14.91 17.43
N GLN A 167 42.10 -15.31 16.86
CA GLN A 167 43.37 -14.63 17.12
C GLN A 167 43.44 -13.29 16.40
N ASP A 168 42.98 -13.24 15.15
CA ASP A 168 42.86 -12.00 14.39
C ASP A 168 41.86 -11.06 15.09
N ALA A 169 40.79 -11.62 15.63
CA ALA A 169 39.82 -10.91 16.44
C ALA A 169 40.44 -10.28 17.69
N ALA A 170 41.13 -11.08 18.51
CA ALA A 170 41.80 -10.61 19.72
C ALA A 170 42.87 -9.55 19.41
N ALA A 171 43.60 -9.70 18.30
CA ALA A 171 44.58 -8.72 17.85
C ALA A 171 43.93 -7.38 17.48
N ALA A 172 42.79 -7.41 16.80
CA ALA A 172 42.02 -6.20 16.48
C ALA A 172 41.43 -5.56 17.75
N ASP A 173 40.97 -6.37 18.70
CA ASP A 173 40.39 -5.88 19.96
C ASP A 173 41.43 -5.23 20.87
N ALA A 174 42.63 -5.80 20.93
CA ALA A 174 43.75 -5.23 21.66
C ALA A 174 44.11 -3.81 21.19
N LEU A 175 43.96 -3.50 19.90
CA LEU A 175 44.29 -2.17 19.36
C LEU A 175 43.45 -1.06 19.99
N TRP A 176 42.13 -1.24 20.06
CA TRP A 176 41.25 -0.21 20.59
C TRP A 176 41.24 -0.22 22.11
N GLN A 177 41.33 -1.39 22.75
CA GLN A 177 41.41 -1.50 24.20
C GLN A 177 42.66 -0.82 24.78
N GLN A 178 43.82 -0.95 24.12
CA GLN A 178 45.05 -0.28 24.54
C GLN A 178 45.03 1.22 24.29
N ALA A 179 44.33 1.66 23.24
CA ALA A 179 44.26 3.06 22.85
C ALA A 179 43.21 3.88 23.63
N LEU A 180 42.19 3.22 24.15
CA LEU A 180 40.99 3.86 24.70
C LEU A 180 41.32 4.87 25.81
N GLY A 181 40.81 6.09 25.67
CA GLY A 181 40.99 7.16 26.66
C GLY A 181 42.23 8.04 26.45
N TYR A 182 43.14 7.67 25.53
CA TYR A 182 44.34 8.44 25.20
C TYR A 182 44.26 8.97 23.76
N PRO A 183 43.95 10.27 23.53
CA PRO A 183 43.64 10.80 22.20
C PRO A 183 44.71 10.52 21.13
N GLU A 184 45.99 10.63 21.48
CA GLU A 184 47.09 10.35 20.55
C GLU A 184 47.22 8.86 20.19
N GLN A 185 46.86 7.97 21.11
CA GLN A 185 46.89 6.52 20.87
C GLN A 185 45.64 6.09 20.09
N GLU A 186 44.47 6.67 20.40
CA GLU A 186 43.24 6.47 19.63
C GLU A 186 43.46 6.84 18.15
N ALA A 187 44.09 7.99 17.88
CA ALA A 187 44.39 8.44 16.52
C ALA A 187 45.39 7.52 15.79
N LYS A 188 46.33 6.89 16.51
CA LYS A 188 47.30 5.92 15.95
C LYS A 188 46.68 4.54 15.74
N ALA A 189 45.71 4.14 16.56
CA ALA A 189 45.02 2.86 16.46
C ALA A 189 43.98 2.86 15.33
N LEU A 190 43.28 3.98 15.12
CA LEU A 190 42.17 4.08 14.17
C LEU A 190 42.54 3.61 12.73
N PRO A 191 43.66 4.04 12.09
CA PRO A 191 44.02 3.56 10.76
C PRO A 191 44.24 2.04 10.71
N LYS A 192 44.79 1.45 11.77
CA LYS A 192 45.00 -0.01 11.86
C LYS A 192 43.68 -0.74 12.02
N MET A 193 42.75 -0.21 12.81
CA MET A 193 41.40 -0.77 12.94
C MET A 193 40.64 -0.70 11.62
N VAL A 194 40.74 0.43 10.90
CA VAL A 194 40.15 0.57 9.57
C VAL A 194 40.72 -0.46 8.60
N ASP A 195 42.02 -0.75 8.65
CA ASP A 195 42.62 -1.83 7.86
C ASP A 195 42.02 -3.21 8.21
N TYR A 196 41.83 -3.52 9.49
CA TYR A 196 41.13 -4.74 9.92
C TYR A 196 39.68 -4.82 9.42
N LEU A 197 38.96 -3.69 9.43
CA LEU A 197 37.58 -3.63 8.93
C LEU A 197 37.46 -3.85 7.41
N THR A 198 38.55 -3.71 6.64
CA THR A 198 38.51 -4.02 5.19
C THR A 198 38.29 -5.50 4.89
N TRP A 199 38.60 -6.39 5.85
CA TRP A 199 38.50 -7.84 5.68
C TRP A 199 37.78 -8.56 6.84
N MET A 200 37.35 -7.82 7.86
CA MET A 200 36.45 -8.28 8.94
C MET A 200 35.23 -7.35 9.13
N PRO A 201 34.48 -6.98 8.07
CA PRO A 201 33.37 -6.03 8.17
C PRO A 201 32.13 -6.55 8.91
N ASP A 202 32.07 -7.84 9.22
CA ASP A 202 31.02 -8.51 9.99
C ASP A 202 31.18 -8.35 11.52
N ARG A 203 32.34 -7.87 11.97
CA ARG A 203 32.64 -7.58 13.37
C ARG A 203 31.98 -6.28 13.83
N GLY A 204 30.78 -6.41 14.40
CA GLY A 204 30.00 -5.27 14.88
C GLY A 204 30.65 -4.51 16.05
N ASP A 205 31.35 -5.22 16.92
CA ASP A 205 32.15 -4.69 18.02
C ASP A 205 33.34 -3.86 17.54
N LEU A 206 34.14 -4.39 16.61
CA LEU A 206 35.27 -3.66 16.03
C LEU A 206 34.78 -2.44 15.23
N THR A 207 33.66 -2.57 14.52
CA THR A 207 33.04 -1.48 13.76
C THR A 207 32.56 -0.37 14.70
N LEU A 208 31.93 -0.74 15.83
CA LEU A 208 31.52 0.19 16.87
C LEU A 208 32.72 0.88 17.51
N ALA A 209 33.76 0.14 17.90
CA ALA A 209 34.97 0.71 18.48
C ALA A 209 35.63 1.72 17.53
N ALA A 210 35.73 1.39 16.23
CA ALA A 210 36.24 2.31 15.22
C ALA A 210 35.37 3.56 15.09
N ALA A 211 34.04 3.42 15.15
CA ALA A 211 33.11 4.55 15.11
C ALA A 211 33.25 5.48 16.33
N VAL A 212 33.36 4.91 17.54
CA VAL A 212 33.61 5.67 18.77
C VAL A 212 34.93 6.42 18.69
N LEU A 213 36.01 5.75 18.29
CA LEU A 213 37.33 6.39 18.12
C LEU A 213 37.30 7.46 17.03
N THR A 214 36.55 7.26 15.94
CA THR A 214 36.37 8.29 14.90
C THR A 214 35.68 9.53 15.47
N LEU A 215 34.65 9.37 16.30
CA LEU A 215 33.96 10.48 16.95
C LEU A 215 34.87 11.26 17.91
N THR A 216 35.76 10.55 18.60
CA THR A 216 36.63 11.13 19.64
C THR A 216 37.92 11.73 19.12
N THR A 217 38.45 11.25 17.98
CA THR A 217 39.76 11.66 17.43
C THR A 217 39.68 12.56 16.20
N ASP A 218 38.59 12.55 15.44
CA ASP A 218 38.49 13.28 14.17
C ASP A 218 37.82 14.67 14.32
N THR A 219 38.33 15.63 13.55
CA THR A 219 37.70 16.93 13.28
C THR A 219 36.59 16.83 12.22
N ASP A 220 36.61 15.82 11.34
CA ASP A 220 35.58 15.57 10.32
C ASP A 220 34.40 14.75 10.89
N LYS A 221 33.46 15.46 11.51
CA LYS A 221 32.29 14.86 12.18
C LYS A 221 31.37 14.05 11.26
N SER A 222 31.43 14.29 9.94
CA SER A 222 30.66 13.53 8.94
C SER A 222 31.14 12.08 8.79
N ARG A 223 32.40 11.78 9.13
CA ARG A 223 32.94 10.41 9.09
C ARG A 223 32.45 9.58 10.26
N ALA A 224 32.38 10.17 11.44
CA ALA A 224 31.86 9.51 12.64
C ALA A 224 30.41 9.08 12.44
N GLU A 225 29.58 9.95 11.86
CA GLU A 225 28.18 9.65 11.54
C GLU A 225 28.06 8.45 10.60
N ARG A 226 28.87 8.38 9.54
CA ARG A 226 28.90 7.23 8.62
C ARG A 226 29.39 5.95 9.30
N ALA A 227 30.40 6.05 10.16
CA ALA A 227 30.93 4.91 10.90
C ALA A 227 29.88 4.30 11.84
N PHE A 228 29.08 5.13 12.53
CA PHE A 228 27.99 4.63 13.36
C PHE A 228 26.85 4.01 12.54
N ARG A 229 26.51 4.58 11.37
CA ARG A 229 25.55 3.92 10.46
C ARG A 229 26.01 2.53 10.04
N GLN A 230 27.31 2.36 9.79
CA GLN A 230 27.89 1.06 9.49
C GLN A 230 27.83 0.12 10.69
N ALA A 231 28.12 0.61 11.90
CA ALA A 231 28.01 -0.18 13.14
C ALA A 231 26.57 -0.66 13.36
N ILE A 232 25.57 0.20 13.18
CA ILE A 232 24.14 -0.15 13.31
C ILE A 232 23.73 -1.21 12.29
N ALA A 233 24.20 -1.12 11.04
CA ALA A 233 23.86 -2.11 10.01
C ALA A 233 24.38 -3.53 10.35
N ILE A 234 25.43 -3.63 11.16
CA ILE A 234 26.04 -4.91 11.55
C ILE A 234 25.54 -5.40 12.93
N ALA A 235 25.36 -4.48 13.87
CA ALA A 235 24.92 -4.72 15.25
C ALA A 235 23.76 -3.77 15.63
N PRO A 236 22.57 -3.92 15.01
CA PRO A 236 21.41 -3.05 15.24
C PRO A 236 20.87 -3.14 16.67
N GLU A 237 21.17 -4.20 17.40
CA GLU A 237 20.83 -4.40 18.80
C GLU A 237 21.70 -3.58 19.78
N ASN A 238 22.77 -2.95 19.31
CA ASN A 238 23.72 -2.28 20.20
C ASN A 238 23.30 -0.84 20.54
N HIS A 239 23.03 -0.59 21.83
CA HIS A 239 22.69 0.73 22.38
C HIS A 239 23.68 1.84 21.98
N ASP A 240 24.97 1.57 22.13
CA ASP A 240 26.05 2.55 21.94
C ASP A 240 26.19 2.96 20.48
N ALA A 241 25.83 2.08 19.54
CA ALA A 241 25.83 2.38 18.11
C ALA A 241 24.78 3.44 17.75
N TRP A 242 23.56 3.31 18.27
CA TRP A 242 22.48 4.27 18.06
C TRP A 242 22.71 5.59 18.79
N LEU A 243 23.18 5.53 20.04
CA LEU A 243 23.54 6.72 20.81
C LEU A 243 24.67 7.48 20.10
N GLY A 244 25.72 6.78 19.69
CA GLY A 244 26.85 7.36 18.98
C GLY A 244 26.45 8.00 17.65
N TRP A 245 25.53 7.39 16.89
CA TRP A 245 24.98 7.99 15.68
C TRP A 245 24.27 9.32 15.97
N ALA A 246 23.41 9.38 17.00
CA ALA A 246 22.74 10.61 17.38
C ALA A 246 23.74 11.71 17.82
N LEU A 247 24.77 11.36 18.59
CA LEU A 247 25.83 12.30 18.98
C LEU A 247 26.61 12.83 17.77
N ALA A 248 26.96 11.95 16.84
CA ALA A 248 27.65 12.32 15.62
C ALA A 248 26.80 13.30 14.78
N LEU A 249 25.49 13.04 14.64
CA LEU A 249 24.56 13.92 13.94
C LEU A 249 24.45 15.30 14.58
N ILE A 250 24.41 15.39 15.92
CA ILE A 250 24.40 16.66 16.65
C ILE A 250 25.65 17.47 16.29
N GLN A 251 26.83 16.84 16.31
CA GLN A 251 28.08 17.54 16.03
C GLN A 251 28.30 17.87 14.55
N SER A 252 27.75 17.07 13.65
CA SER A 252 27.85 17.30 12.21
C SER A 252 26.68 18.10 11.63
N ARG A 253 25.83 18.70 12.47
CA ARG A 253 24.58 19.38 12.04
C ARG A 253 24.78 20.50 11.03
N ASP A 254 25.94 21.15 11.11
CA ASP A 254 26.30 22.26 10.25
C ASP A 254 27.01 21.85 8.96
N ASP A 255 27.33 20.57 8.79
CA ASP A 255 27.94 20.03 7.58
C ASP A 255 26.88 19.87 6.47
N GLU A 256 27.11 20.49 5.32
CA GLU A 256 26.23 20.38 4.15
C GLU A 256 26.10 18.95 3.62
N ARG A 257 27.17 18.14 3.69
CA ARG A 257 27.13 16.74 3.25
C ARG A 257 26.16 15.94 4.09
N VAL A 258 26.17 16.16 5.40
CA VAL A 258 25.25 15.49 6.32
C VAL A 258 23.83 15.97 6.06
N ARG A 259 23.60 17.29 5.98
CA ARG A 259 22.28 17.86 5.65
C ARG A 259 21.71 17.35 4.33
N ASN A 260 22.53 17.22 3.29
CA ASN A 260 22.11 16.72 1.98
C ASN A 260 21.93 15.20 1.94
N SER A 261 22.55 14.46 2.86
CA SER A 261 22.43 12.99 2.93
C SER A 261 21.20 12.48 3.69
N GLN A 262 20.49 13.36 4.41
CA GLN A 262 19.29 12.98 5.16
C GLN A 262 18.04 13.08 4.30
N PHE A 263 17.11 12.14 4.47
CA PHE A 263 15.81 12.09 3.79
C PHE A 263 14.63 12.53 4.69
N GLN A 264 14.95 13.03 5.89
CA GLN A 264 14.05 13.62 6.87
C GLN A 264 14.76 14.82 7.52
N PRO A 265 14.06 15.69 8.29
CA PRO A 265 14.74 16.68 9.12
C PRO A 265 15.83 16.02 9.99
N LEU A 266 17.02 16.61 10.04
CA LEU A 266 18.15 16.05 10.79
C LEU A 266 17.78 15.78 12.25
N THR A 267 16.98 16.68 12.85
CA THR A 267 16.45 16.51 14.21
C THR A 267 15.61 15.24 14.36
N GLN A 268 14.81 14.87 13.37
CA GLN A 268 14.06 13.59 13.38
C GLN A 268 15.02 12.39 13.40
N SER A 269 16.14 12.47 12.68
CA SER A 269 17.16 11.41 12.67
C SER A 269 17.85 11.30 14.03
N ILE A 270 18.20 12.44 14.65
CA ILE A 270 18.76 12.48 16.00
C ILE A 270 17.78 11.87 17.01
N THR A 271 16.52 12.30 17.00
CA THR A 271 15.47 11.75 17.89
C THR A 271 15.29 10.26 17.67
N THR A 272 15.27 9.78 16.42
CA THR A 272 15.18 8.34 16.12
C THR A 272 16.35 7.58 16.72
N GLY A 273 17.58 8.05 16.54
CA GLY A 273 18.76 7.41 17.14
C GLY A 273 18.72 7.37 18.67
N LEU A 274 18.27 8.46 19.30
CA LEU A 274 18.11 8.52 20.75
C LEU A 274 16.99 7.60 21.27
N LEU A 275 15.85 7.52 20.58
CA LEU A 275 14.75 6.61 20.93
C LEU A 275 15.16 5.14 20.80
N MET A 276 15.88 4.79 19.73
CA MET A 276 16.45 3.45 19.54
C MET A 276 17.42 3.09 20.67
N ALA A 277 18.32 4.01 21.02
CA ALA A 277 19.24 3.81 22.14
C ALA A 277 18.46 3.60 23.45
N GLU A 278 17.52 4.48 23.78
CA GLU A 278 16.71 4.40 25.00
C GLU A 278 16.01 3.05 25.14
N GLY A 279 15.38 2.56 24.07
CA GLY A 279 14.71 1.27 24.08
C GLY A 279 15.65 0.05 24.10
N LEU A 280 16.94 0.23 23.84
CA LEU A 280 17.97 -0.82 23.85
C LEU A 280 18.84 -0.79 25.10
N LYS A 281 18.43 -0.07 26.15
CA LYS A 281 19.23 0.06 27.37
C LYS A 281 19.62 -1.29 27.99
N ASP A 282 18.79 -2.31 27.88
CA ASP A 282 19.04 -3.62 28.49
C ASP A 282 19.81 -4.59 27.58
N SER A 283 20.20 -4.16 26.37
CA SER A 283 20.96 -4.98 25.42
C SER A 283 22.44 -5.12 25.84
N PRO A 284 23.15 -6.18 25.40
CA PRO A 284 24.55 -6.40 25.76
C PRO A 284 25.43 -5.23 25.35
N ARG A 285 26.13 -4.64 26.32
CA ARG A 285 27.00 -3.46 26.14
C ARG A 285 28.46 -3.82 26.30
N GLN A 286 29.33 -2.97 25.76
CA GLN A 286 30.76 -3.01 26.01
C GLN A 286 31.12 -1.91 27.02
N PRO A 287 31.37 -2.25 28.30
CA PRO A 287 31.51 -1.24 29.36
C PRO A 287 32.58 -0.18 29.06
N ALA A 288 33.69 -0.59 28.43
CA ALA A 288 34.78 0.30 28.06
C ALA A 288 34.34 1.36 27.04
N LEU A 289 33.65 0.96 25.96
CA LEU A 289 33.15 1.88 24.94
C LEU A 289 32.05 2.80 25.49
N GLN A 290 31.16 2.27 26.34
CA GLN A 290 30.15 3.06 27.02
C GLN A 290 30.78 4.16 27.87
N GLN A 291 31.74 3.82 28.73
CA GLN A 291 32.46 4.80 29.56
C GLN A 291 33.16 5.85 28.69
N ARG A 292 33.71 5.45 27.54
CA ARG A 292 34.35 6.39 26.62
C ARG A 292 33.36 7.36 25.99
N LEU A 293 32.19 6.88 25.59
CA LEU A 293 31.09 7.72 25.06
C LEU A 293 30.54 8.66 26.14
N GLU A 294 30.37 8.20 27.38
CA GLU A 294 29.95 9.04 28.50
C GLU A 294 30.97 10.14 28.81
N ALA A 295 32.26 9.80 28.84
CA ALA A 295 33.35 10.76 28.97
C ALA A 295 33.36 11.76 27.81
N TYR A 296 33.05 11.31 26.59
CA TYR A 296 32.93 12.18 25.44
C TYR A 296 31.75 13.16 25.58
N ILE A 297 30.56 12.67 25.96
CA ILE A 297 29.39 13.51 26.19
C ILE A 297 29.70 14.61 27.21
N ALA A 298 30.45 14.29 28.28
CA ALA A 298 30.86 15.28 29.27
C ALA A 298 31.79 16.38 28.71
N GLN A 299 32.60 16.03 27.69
CA GLN A 299 33.58 16.92 27.04
C GLN A 299 33.00 17.69 25.84
N MET A 300 31.78 17.38 25.40
CA MET A 300 31.14 18.05 24.26
C MET A 300 30.96 19.56 24.49
N PRO A 301 30.93 20.37 23.42
CA PRO A 301 30.57 21.78 23.49
C PRO A 301 29.28 22.01 24.27
N ALA A 302 29.19 23.13 25.01
CA ALA A 302 28.03 23.41 25.86
C ALA A 302 26.71 23.45 25.07
N GLU A 303 26.73 24.03 23.87
CA GLU A 303 25.59 24.07 22.95
C GLU A 303 25.12 22.67 22.55
N ASP A 304 26.04 21.79 22.14
CA ASP A 304 25.74 20.42 21.72
C ASP A 304 25.19 19.58 22.89
N ARG A 305 25.74 19.75 24.09
CA ARG A 305 25.20 19.13 25.31
C ARG A 305 23.80 19.62 25.60
N GLN A 306 23.54 20.92 25.44
CA GLN A 306 22.21 21.48 25.64
C GLN A 306 21.19 20.92 24.63
N ILE A 307 21.56 20.79 23.35
CA ILE A 307 20.72 20.11 22.34
C ILE A 307 20.38 18.69 22.79
N LEU A 308 21.39 17.92 23.22
CA LEU A 308 21.19 16.55 23.70
C LEU A 308 20.26 16.49 24.92
N HIS A 309 20.42 17.39 25.89
CA HIS A 309 19.58 17.47 27.08
C HIS A 309 18.14 17.81 26.75
N ILE A 310 17.91 18.80 25.88
CA ILE A 310 16.56 19.19 25.42
C ILE A 310 15.90 18.01 24.71
N LEU A 311 16.56 17.41 23.71
CA LEU A 311 15.99 16.28 22.96
C LEU A 311 15.68 15.08 23.86
N ARG A 312 16.55 14.77 24.83
CA ARG A 312 16.27 13.73 25.83
C ARG A 312 15.06 14.05 26.70
N ALA A 313 14.92 15.29 27.15
CA ALA A 313 13.76 15.71 27.92
C ALA A 313 12.46 15.60 27.08
N ARG A 314 12.49 16.00 25.81
CA ARG A 314 11.36 15.89 24.87
C ARG A 314 10.90 14.44 24.68
N MET A 315 11.82 13.48 24.58
CA MET A 315 11.46 12.06 24.46
C MET A 315 10.79 11.49 25.72
N GLN A 316 11.14 12.02 26.90
CA GLN A 316 10.57 11.57 28.18
C GLN A 316 9.15 12.11 28.38
N THR A 317 8.86 13.30 27.87
CA THR A 317 7.52 13.87 27.79
C THR A 317 6.82 13.30 26.56
N ARG A 318 6.19 12.13 26.67
CA ARG A 318 5.41 11.56 25.55
C ARG A 318 4.17 12.42 25.27
N SER A 319 4.30 13.40 24.38
CA SER A 319 3.22 14.31 24.06
C SER A 319 2.06 13.60 23.33
N CYS A 320 2.30 12.44 22.69
CA CYS A 320 1.29 11.71 21.92
C CYS A 320 0.17 11.03 22.73
N ASP A 321 0.33 10.92 24.05
CA ASP A 321 -0.67 10.35 24.96
C ASP A 321 -1.53 11.46 25.63
N LEU A 322 -1.28 12.73 25.31
CA LEU A 322 -2.01 13.87 25.88
C LEU A 322 -3.35 14.09 25.15
N PRO A 323 -4.44 14.40 25.88
CA PRO A 323 -5.69 14.80 25.26
C PRO A 323 -5.54 16.14 24.51
N TRP A 324 -6.28 16.29 23.41
CA TRP A 324 -6.09 17.35 22.40
C TRP A 324 -6.15 18.78 22.96
N ASP A 325 -6.90 18.97 24.04
CA ASP A 325 -7.05 20.22 24.79
C ASP A 325 -5.77 20.66 25.53
N ARG A 326 -4.80 19.77 25.73
CA ARG A 326 -3.53 20.06 26.42
C ARG A 326 -2.35 20.39 25.50
N TYR A 327 -2.42 20.19 24.19
CA TYR A 327 -1.35 20.69 23.29
C TYR A 327 -1.26 22.23 23.26
N ALA A 328 -2.34 22.89 23.68
CA ALA A 328 -2.40 24.34 23.91
C ALA A 328 -1.57 24.81 25.11
N ALA A 329 -1.24 23.92 26.05
CA ALA A 329 -0.43 24.26 27.21
C ALA A 329 1.05 24.18 26.82
N ARG A 330 1.73 25.33 26.80
CA ARG A 330 3.20 25.40 26.63
C ARG A 330 3.87 24.39 27.56
N GLU A 331 4.58 23.42 27.00
CA GLU A 331 5.38 22.49 27.80
C GLU A 331 6.36 23.27 28.66
N GLN A 332 6.33 23.00 29.97
CA GLN A 332 7.21 23.65 30.95
C GLN A 332 8.46 22.80 31.18
N GLY A 333 9.57 23.46 31.51
CA GLY A 333 10.85 22.79 31.78
C GLY A 333 11.73 22.61 30.55
N GLU A 334 12.65 21.66 30.60
CA GLU A 334 13.70 21.50 29.58
C GLU A 334 13.16 21.09 28.20
N ALA A 335 12.07 20.31 28.15
CA ALA A 335 11.46 19.84 26.90
C ALA A 335 10.88 20.98 26.06
N GLY A 336 10.34 22.03 26.70
CA GLY A 336 9.73 23.19 26.06
C GLY A 336 10.73 24.25 25.56
N LYS A 337 12.02 24.09 25.85
CA LYS A 337 13.04 25.03 25.36
C LYS A 337 13.29 24.85 23.87
N VAL A 338 13.53 25.97 23.17
CA VAL A 338 13.98 25.98 21.78
C VAL A 338 15.35 25.33 21.66
N LEU A 339 15.55 24.55 20.60
CA LEU A 339 16.87 24.00 20.30
C LEU A 339 17.85 25.15 19.98
N PRO A 340 19.01 25.25 20.67
CA PRO A 340 19.99 26.30 20.40
C PRO A 340 20.72 25.99 19.10
N LEU A 341 20.12 26.38 17.97
CA LEU A 341 20.63 26.11 16.63
C LEU A 341 21.19 27.38 16.00
N SER A 342 22.43 27.32 15.53
CA SER A 342 23.10 28.41 14.80
C SER A 342 22.50 28.65 13.40
N LYS A 343 21.90 27.62 12.80
CA LYS A 343 21.25 27.63 11.48
C LYS A 343 19.96 26.83 11.54
N SER A 344 18.99 27.23 10.71
CA SER A 344 17.74 26.48 10.53
C SER A 344 18.03 25.07 9.99
N ILE A 345 17.53 24.05 10.69
CA ILE A 345 17.61 22.64 10.32
C ILE A 345 16.24 22.24 9.76
N VAL A 346 15.85 22.93 8.70
CA VAL A 346 14.60 22.65 8.00
C VAL A 346 14.90 21.81 6.77
N PHE A 347 14.10 20.76 6.59
CA PHE A 347 14.32 19.74 5.57
C PHE A 347 14.11 20.31 4.17
N LYS A 348 15.18 20.37 3.35
CA LYS A 348 15.10 20.71 1.92
C LYS A 348 14.50 19.52 1.15
N GLN A 349 13.19 19.32 1.21
CA GLN A 349 12.57 18.38 0.28
C GLN A 349 12.72 18.92 -1.14
N GLY A 350 13.10 18.05 -2.08
CA GLY A 350 12.70 18.23 -3.47
C GLY A 350 11.18 18.36 -3.55
N PRO A 351 10.63 18.98 -4.61
CA PRO A 351 9.19 19.21 -4.70
C PRO A 351 8.44 17.91 -4.37
N VAL A 352 7.53 17.96 -3.39
CA VAL A 352 6.48 16.94 -3.29
C VAL A 352 5.89 16.87 -4.70
N PRO A 353 5.86 15.69 -5.37
CA PRO A 353 5.48 15.57 -6.77
C PRO A 353 4.31 16.50 -7.06
N GLY A 354 4.55 17.43 -7.97
CA GLY A 354 3.77 18.64 -8.10
C GLY A 354 2.27 18.38 -8.11
N VAL A 355 1.60 19.30 -7.43
CA VAL A 355 0.15 19.54 -7.32
C VAL A 355 -0.49 19.78 -8.71
N GLY A 356 -0.31 18.89 -9.67
CA GLY A 356 -1.01 18.98 -10.96
C GLY A 356 -2.41 18.40 -10.81
N ASN A 357 -3.47 19.17 -11.11
CA ASN A 357 -4.90 18.82 -11.29
C ASN A 357 -5.55 17.70 -10.42
N VAL A 358 -4.89 17.23 -9.38
CA VAL A 358 -5.28 16.07 -8.56
C VAL A 358 -5.92 16.53 -7.25
N ASN A 359 -5.86 17.82 -6.91
CA ASN A 359 -6.73 18.40 -5.87
C ASN A 359 -8.20 18.40 -6.26
N GLU A 360 -8.51 18.30 -7.56
CA GLU A 360 -9.87 17.99 -8.01
C GLU A 360 -10.28 16.55 -7.69
N ARG A 361 -9.36 15.68 -7.22
CA ARG A 361 -9.60 14.25 -7.01
C ARG A 361 -9.76 13.84 -5.55
N PHE A 362 -9.39 14.66 -4.55
CA PHE A 362 -9.46 14.28 -3.12
C PHE A 362 -9.90 15.46 -2.23
N PRO A 363 -11.21 15.79 -2.16
CA PRO A 363 -11.69 16.84 -1.27
C PRO A 363 -11.58 16.41 0.20
N GLY A 364 -10.95 17.28 0.99
CA GLY A 364 -10.84 17.20 2.43
C GLY A 364 -10.23 18.49 2.96
N HIS A 365 -10.63 18.89 4.16
CA HIS A 365 -10.14 20.10 4.79
C HIS A 365 -9.01 19.76 5.75
N VAL A 366 -7.86 20.40 5.54
CA VAL A 366 -6.80 20.46 6.54
C VAL A 366 -7.10 21.65 7.46
N SER A 367 -7.27 21.40 8.75
CA SER A 367 -7.52 22.44 9.74
C SER A 367 -6.36 22.55 10.74
N ILE A 368 -5.99 23.80 11.01
CA ILE A 368 -4.99 24.21 11.99
C ILE A 368 -5.55 25.42 12.70
N GLU A 369 -5.49 25.46 14.02
CA GLU A 369 -5.90 26.61 14.83
C GLU A 369 -4.82 27.70 14.82
N ALA A 370 -4.58 28.30 13.64
CA ALA A 370 -3.44 29.19 13.39
C ALA A 370 -3.26 30.30 14.44
N GLU A 371 -4.35 30.94 14.87
CA GLU A 371 -4.32 32.02 15.87
C GLU A 371 -3.83 31.56 17.25
N GLN A 372 -4.16 30.32 17.64
CA GLN A 372 -3.74 29.75 18.92
C GLN A 372 -2.22 29.61 19.01
N TYR A 373 -1.57 29.34 17.88
CA TYR A 373 -0.13 29.12 17.77
C TYR A 373 0.62 30.35 17.25
N GLY A 374 -0.03 31.51 17.17
CA GLY A 374 0.58 32.75 16.67
C GLY A 374 0.99 32.68 15.19
N ILE A 375 0.33 31.85 14.39
CA ILE A 375 0.57 31.71 12.96
C ILE A 375 -0.32 32.70 12.21
N TRP A 376 0.26 33.42 11.25
CA TRP A 376 -0.49 34.38 10.44
C TRP A 376 -1.45 33.61 9.52
N LYS A 377 -2.76 33.86 9.63
CA LYS A 377 -3.80 33.16 8.84
C LYS A 377 -3.50 33.15 7.34
N GLU A 378 -2.97 34.25 6.81
CA GLU A 378 -2.60 34.44 5.41
C GLU A 378 -1.45 33.54 4.95
N SER A 379 -0.61 33.08 5.88
CA SER A 379 0.52 32.18 5.59
C SER A 379 0.13 30.70 5.60
N VAL A 380 -1.03 30.36 6.17
CA VAL A 380 -1.60 29.03 6.11
C VAL A 380 -2.27 28.89 4.75
N GLN A 381 -1.48 28.56 3.72
CA GLN A 381 -2.05 28.16 2.44
C GLN A 381 -2.97 26.95 2.65
N ALA A 382 -3.97 26.79 1.78
CA ALA A 382 -4.75 25.55 1.72
C ALA A 382 -3.77 24.39 1.55
N MET A 383 -3.49 23.67 2.65
CA MET A 383 -2.59 22.54 2.62
C MET A 383 -3.24 21.45 1.79
N LEU A 384 -2.65 21.18 0.63
CA LEU A 384 -3.22 20.29 -0.37
C LEU A 384 -2.83 18.87 0.02
N TYR A 385 -3.82 18.01 0.21
CA TYR A 385 -3.59 16.64 0.61
C TYR A 385 -2.77 15.92 -0.48
N PRO A 386 -1.65 15.25 -0.13
CA PRO A 386 -0.89 14.50 -1.12
C PRO A 386 -1.77 13.41 -1.72
N ALA A 387 -1.61 13.13 -3.02
CA ALA A 387 -2.37 12.09 -3.69
C ALA A 387 -2.08 10.74 -3.03
N ILE A 388 -3.01 10.26 -2.19
CA ILE A 388 -2.94 8.95 -1.55
C ILE A 388 -3.94 8.05 -2.25
N ASN A 389 -3.47 6.88 -2.70
CA ASN A 389 -4.31 5.86 -3.36
C ASN A 389 -5.31 5.18 -2.39
N LYS A 390 -5.55 5.75 -1.21
CA LYS A 390 -6.36 5.19 -0.12
C LYS A 390 -7.27 6.28 0.47
N PHE A 391 -8.51 5.92 0.75
CA PHE A 391 -9.42 6.77 1.51
C PHE A 391 -8.96 6.85 2.97
N ILE A 392 -8.93 8.08 3.51
CA ILE A 392 -8.62 8.34 4.92
C ILE A 392 -9.71 9.25 5.44
N LYS A 393 -10.49 8.76 6.42
CA LYS A 393 -11.61 9.52 7.00
C LYS A 393 -11.12 10.75 7.75
N SER A 394 -10.12 10.54 8.59
CA SER A 394 -9.40 11.61 9.28
C SER A 394 -7.96 11.17 9.55
N ALA A 395 -7.06 12.13 9.60
CA ALA A 395 -5.67 11.93 9.98
C ALA A 395 -5.21 13.13 10.80
N THR A 396 -4.51 12.89 11.89
CA THR A 396 -3.92 13.98 12.68
C THR A 396 -2.45 13.69 12.93
N THR A 397 -1.60 14.62 12.54
CA THR A 397 -0.19 14.60 12.89
C THR A 397 0.11 15.78 13.82
N VAL A 398 1.00 15.58 14.79
CA VAL A 398 1.47 16.66 15.68
C VAL A 398 2.88 17.03 15.27
N LEU A 399 3.07 18.29 14.90
CA LEU A 399 4.36 18.85 14.57
C LEU A 399 4.99 19.51 15.80
N SER A 400 6.24 19.17 16.12
CA SER A 400 7.03 19.94 17.08
C SER A 400 7.87 20.96 16.32
N VAL A 401 7.60 22.24 16.58
CA VAL A 401 8.14 23.38 15.86
C VAL A 401 8.91 24.29 16.80
N ASP A 402 10.13 24.67 16.44
CA ASP A 402 10.99 25.57 17.20
C ASP A 402 11.07 26.93 16.48
N THR A 403 10.57 27.98 17.13
CA THR A 403 10.58 29.35 16.59
C THR A 403 11.53 30.26 17.37
N GLY A 404 12.23 31.14 16.65
CA GLY A 404 13.08 32.17 17.22
C GLY A 404 12.30 33.39 17.72
N VAL A 405 13.00 34.32 18.37
CA VAL A 405 12.46 35.60 18.88
C VAL A 405 11.78 36.41 17.76
N GLY A 406 12.35 36.39 16.55
CA GLY A 406 11.80 37.07 15.38
C GLY A 406 10.63 36.36 14.69
N GLY A 407 10.23 35.16 15.14
CA GLY A 407 9.27 34.29 14.44
C GLY A 407 9.91 33.41 13.35
N ASP A 408 11.24 33.37 13.27
CA ASP A 408 11.96 32.53 12.31
C ASP A 408 11.86 31.05 12.68
N LEU A 409 11.60 30.20 11.70
CA LEU A 409 11.54 28.75 11.87
C LEU A 409 12.95 28.14 11.95
N PHE A 410 13.33 27.59 13.10
CA PHE A 410 14.63 26.93 13.29
C PHE A 410 14.58 25.42 13.11
N ASN A 411 13.50 24.77 13.53
CA ASN A 411 13.36 23.32 13.42
C ASN A 411 11.87 22.92 13.35
N ALA A 412 11.58 21.87 12.58
CA ALA A 412 10.26 21.26 12.48
C ALA A 412 10.38 19.75 12.32
N VAL A 413 9.72 18.99 13.19
CA VAL A 413 9.72 17.52 13.21
C VAL A 413 8.33 16.97 13.49
N VAL A 414 8.08 15.71 13.10
CA VAL A 414 6.83 15.02 13.44
C VAL A 414 7.01 14.40 14.82
N GLU A 415 6.29 14.96 15.79
CA GLU A 415 6.25 14.43 17.17
C GLU A 415 5.36 13.19 17.20
N CYS A 416 4.16 13.30 16.62
CA CYS A 416 3.18 12.22 16.55
C CYS A 416 2.75 12.00 15.11
N SER A 417 3.02 10.80 14.61
CA SER A 417 2.61 10.38 13.26
C SER A 417 1.09 10.19 13.21
N SER A 418 0.49 10.56 12.08
CA SER A 418 -0.91 10.24 11.79
C SER A 418 -1.16 8.77 11.41
N GLY A 419 -0.09 7.98 11.26
CA GLY A 419 -0.13 6.66 10.63
C GLY A 419 -0.13 6.72 9.09
N VAL A 420 -0.08 7.92 8.51
CA VAL A 420 -0.10 8.17 7.06
C VAL A 420 1.18 8.92 6.65
N PRO A 421 2.21 8.18 6.19
CA PRO A 421 3.53 8.73 5.91
C PRO A 421 3.53 9.94 4.96
N GLU A 422 2.66 9.91 3.96
CA GLU A 422 2.55 10.96 2.95
C GLU A 422 1.97 12.24 3.55
N PHE A 423 0.96 12.11 4.42
CA PHE A 423 0.36 13.25 5.11
C PHE A 423 1.34 13.91 6.09
N ASP A 424 2.06 13.11 6.89
CA ASP A 424 3.08 13.60 7.82
C ASP A 424 4.19 14.38 7.08
N LYS A 425 4.61 13.88 5.91
CA LYS A 425 5.59 14.57 5.05
C LYS A 425 5.04 15.87 4.46
N ALA A 426 3.78 15.88 4.04
CA ALA A 426 3.14 17.09 3.55
C ALA A 426 3.07 18.14 4.66
N ALA A 427 2.70 17.75 5.90
CA ALA A 427 2.63 18.66 7.04
C ALA A 427 3.99 19.33 7.30
N LEU A 428 5.08 18.55 7.28
CA LEU A 428 6.45 19.05 7.39
C LEU A 428 6.90 19.94 6.22
N HIS A 429 6.31 19.79 5.04
CA HIS A 429 6.60 20.65 3.90
C HIS A 429 5.89 22.01 4.05
N TYR A 430 4.60 21.99 4.39
CA TYR A 430 3.79 23.20 4.49
C TYR A 430 4.15 24.08 5.69
N VAL A 431 4.56 23.51 6.82
CA VAL A 431 5.02 24.28 8.00
C VAL A 431 6.17 25.25 7.69
N GLN A 432 7.00 24.94 6.68
CA GLN A 432 8.11 25.80 6.26
C GLN A 432 7.65 27.09 5.58
N GLN A 433 6.41 27.13 5.12
CA GLN A 433 5.81 28.27 4.43
C GLN A 433 5.03 29.17 5.41
N TRP A 434 4.75 28.68 6.62
CA TRP A 434 4.02 29.44 7.63
C TRP A 434 4.89 30.57 8.18
N ARG A 435 4.21 31.66 8.55
CA ARG A 435 4.81 32.80 9.23
C ARG A 435 4.36 32.77 10.67
N PHE A 436 5.30 32.79 11.60
CA PHE A 436 5.04 32.82 13.03
C PHE A 436 5.20 34.25 13.55
N ALA A 437 4.39 34.63 14.54
CA ALA A 437 4.52 35.88 15.25
C ALA A 437 5.82 35.90 16.06
N SER A 438 6.37 37.10 16.26
CA SER A 438 7.52 37.29 17.13
C SER A 438 7.15 37.02 18.58
N ASN A 439 8.09 36.47 19.35
CA ASN A 439 7.93 36.20 20.77
C ASN A 439 9.17 36.67 21.54
N ARG A 440 9.08 36.73 22.88
CA ARG A 440 10.16 37.35 23.68
C ARG A 440 11.41 36.48 23.85
N HIS A 441 11.29 35.15 23.75
CA HIS A 441 12.35 34.22 24.17
C HIS A 441 12.57 33.02 23.22
N GLY A 442 11.94 32.99 22.05
CA GLY A 442 11.77 31.76 21.27
C GLY A 442 10.84 30.78 21.99
N GLU A 443 10.14 29.93 21.25
CA GLU A 443 9.33 28.88 21.88
C GLU A 443 9.24 27.59 21.05
N ARG A 444 9.07 26.46 21.74
CA ARG A 444 8.64 25.20 21.13
C ARG A 444 7.11 25.19 21.07
N LEU A 445 6.55 24.92 19.90
CA LEU A 445 5.13 24.76 19.66
C LEU A 445 4.83 23.30 19.26
N LEU A 446 3.78 22.73 19.84
CA LEU A 446 3.21 21.45 19.41
C LEU A 446 1.93 21.73 18.63
N ILE A 447 2.00 21.62 17.30
CA ILE A 447 0.92 22.05 16.41
C ILE A 447 0.24 20.81 15.84
N PRO A 448 -1.02 20.51 16.23
CA PRO A 448 -1.80 19.47 15.59
C PRO A 448 -2.26 19.96 14.21
N VAL A 449 -1.94 19.16 13.18
CA VAL A 449 -2.42 19.34 11.82
C VAL A 449 -3.46 18.26 11.56
N ASN A 450 -4.72 18.68 11.51
CA ASN A 450 -5.85 17.79 11.32
C ASN A 450 -6.26 17.76 9.86
N PHE A 451 -6.55 16.57 9.35
CA PHE A 451 -7.22 16.35 8.08
C PHE A 451 -8.55 15.66 8.35
N ILE A 452 -9.61 16.21 7.76
CA ILE A 452 -10.93 15.61 7.74
C ILE A 452 -11.34 15.49 6.28
N SER A 453 -11.73 14.30 5.85
CA SER A 453 -12.22 14.11 4.49
C SER A 453 -13.64 14.66 4.35
N ASP A 454 -13.89 15.38 3.25
CA ASP A 454 -15.24 15.86 2.90
C ASP A 454 -16.08 14.75 2.25
N ARG A 455 -15.53 13.53 2.15
CA ARG A 455 -16.17 12.39 1.52
C ARG A 455 -16.96 11.59 2.55
N LEU A 456 -18.12 11.09 2.14
CA LEU A 456 -18.74 9.95 2.80
C LEU A 456 -17.82 8.72 2.63
N PRO A 457 -17.59 7.94 3.69
CA PRO A 457 -16.98 6.62 3.58
C PRO A 457 -17.69 5.80 2.48
N PRO A 458 -16.96 4.97 1.72
CA PRO A 458 -17.56 4.17 0.64
C PRO A 458 -18.81 3.41 1.09
N GLU A 459 -18.79 2.82 2.28
CA GLU A 459 -19.92 2.08 2.84
C GLU A 459 -21.15 2.94 3.11
N GLU A 460 -20.96 4.18 3.58
CA GLU A 460 -22.06 5.13 3.82
C GLU A 460 -22.65 5.60 2.48
N HIS A 461 -21.79 5.85 1.49
CA HIS A 461 -22.23 6.21 0.14
C HIS A 461 -23.02 5.09 -0.53
N TYR A 462 -22.57 3.83 -0.44
CA TYR A 462 -23.28 2.69 -1.01
C TYR A 462 -24.66 2.51 -0.38
N ARG A 463 -24.78 2.73 0.94
CA ARG A 463 -26.08 2.71 1.63
C ARG A 463 -26.99 3.84 1.19
N GLU A 464 -26.45 5.05 1.02
CA GLU A 464 -27.23 6.19 0.51
C GLU A 464 -27.77 5.90 -0.90
N MET A 465 -26.93 5.40 -1.80
CA MET A 465 -27.32 5.06 -3.17
C MET A 465 -28.32 3.91 -3.22
N GLU A 466 -28.16 2.89 -2.38
CA GLU A 466 -29.14 1.82 -2.25
C GLU A 466 -30.49 2.35 -1.73
N SER A 467 -30.49 3.25 -0.75
CA SER A 467 -31.72 3.87 -0.23
C SER A 467 -32.45 4.67 -1.32
N ARG A 468 -31.72 5.41 -2.15
CA ARG A 468 -32.27 6.14 -3.30
C ARG A 468 -32.83 5.18 -4.35
N ALA A 469 -32.10 4.10 -4.65
CA ALA A 469 -32.55 3.08 -5.59
C ALA A 469 -33.84 2.37 -5.11
N THR A 470 -33.91 2.07 -3.82
CA THR A 470 -35.09 1.50 -3.14
C THR A 470 -36.30 2.41 -3.29
N ARG A 471 -36.13 3.72 -3.08
CA ARG A 471 -37.19 4.72 -3.25
C ARG A 471 -37.70 4.77 -4.69
N ILE A 472 -36.80 4.85 -5.67
CA ILE A 472 -37.16 4.86 -7.11
C ILE A 472 -37.93 3.59 -7.48
N ALA A 473 -37.45 2.41 -7.06
CA ALA A 473 -38.12 1.16 -7.34
C ALA A 473 -39.54 1.13 -6.76
N ARG A 474 -39.73 1.54 -5.51
CA ARG A 474 -41.09 1.60 -4.91
C ARG A 474 -42.02 2.55 -5.65
N LEU A 475 -41.55 3.75 -5.97
CA LEU A 475 -42.35 4.73 -6.72
C LEU A 475 -42.74 4.20 -8.11
N ALA A 476 -41.82 3.51 -8.79
CA ALA A 476 -42.08 2.86 -10.08
C ALA A 476 -43.14 1.74 -9.94
N ALA A 477 -42.97 0.84 -8.96
CA ALA A 477 -43.91 -0.25 -8.70
C ALA A 477 -45.31 0.24 -8.28
N ARG A 478 -45.43 1.48 -7.78
CA ARG A 478 -46.70 2.06 -7.32
C ARG A 478 -47.41 2.93 -8.35
N HIS A 479 -46.95 2.96 -9.60
CA HIS A 479 -47.47 3.86 -10.64
C HIS A 479 -47.31 5.35 -10.33
N ASN A 480 -46.38 5.73 -9.44
CA ASN A 480 -46.06 7.13 -9.17
C ASN A 480 -44.93 7.61 -10.08
N LYS A 481 -45.26 7.80 -11.36
CA LYS A 481 -44.28 8.18 -12.40
C LYS A 481 -43.56 9.49 -12.10
N SER A 482 -44.29 10.53 -11.71
CA SER A 482 -43.70 11.85 -11.43
C SER A 482 -42.78 11.83 -10.20
N GLY A 483 -43.16 11.12 -9.14
CA GLY A 483 -42.32 10.91 -7.96
C GLY A 483 -41.05 10.13 -8.32
N MET A 484 -41.19 9.04 -9.08
CA MET A 484 -40.06 8.23 -9.56
C MET A 484 -39.07 9.05 -10.40
N GLU A 485 -39.55 9.83 -11.37
CA GLU A 485 -38.70 10.69 -12.21
C GLU A 485 -37.93 11.73 -11.38
N THR A 486 -38.58 12.32 -10.38
CA THR A 486 -37.95 13.27 -9.45
C THR A 486 -36.86 12.59 -8.62
N ALA A 487 -37.15 11.43 -8.01
CA ALA A 487 -36.19 10.67 -7.23
C ALA A 487 -34.99 10.17 -8.08
N ALA A 488 -35.25 9.81 -9.33
CA ALA A 488 -34.21 9.46 -10.31
C ALA A 488 -33.28 10.65 -10.61
N GLN A 489 -33.83 11.84 -10.82
CA GLN A 489 -33.04 13.06 -11.03
C GLN A 489 -32.17 13.37 -9.81
N GLU A 490 -32.68 13.21 -8.59
CA GLU A 490 -31.90 13.38 -7.36
C GLU A 490 -30.72 12.40 -7.29
N MET A 491 -30.96 11.11 -7.60
CA MET A 491 -29.92 10.08 -7.60
C MET A 491 -28.84 10.36 -8.66
N VAL A 492 -29.24 10.74 -9.88
CA VAL A 492 -28.31 11.12 -10.96
C VAL A 492 -27.55 12.39 -10.63
N ALA A 493 -28.19 13.38 -10.01
CA ALA A 493 -27.52 14.61 -9.57
C ALA A 493 -26.47 14.32 -8.49
N GLN A 494 -26.79 13.45 -7.52
CA GLN A 494 -25.85 13.02 -6.49
C GLN A 494 -24.68 12.23 -7.09
N PHE A 495 -24.96 11.30 -8.01
CA PHE A 495 -23.93 10.58 -8.76
C PHE A 495 -23.04 11.51 -9.59
N THR A 496 -23.63 12.52 -10.25
CA THR A 496 -22.89 13.48 -11.06
C THR A 496 -22.01 14.39 -10.22
N ARG A 497 -22.50 14.86 -9.06
CA ARG A 497 -21.70 15.62 -8.08
C ARG A 497 -20.53 14.79 -7.59
N MET A 498 -20.75 13.52 -7.26
CA MET A 498 -19.69 12.57 -6.94
C MET A 498 -18.69 12.41 -8.08
N LYS A 499 -19.15 12.13 -9.31
CA LYS A 499 -18.29 11.94 -10.49
C LYS A 499 -17.48 13.19 -10.84
N ALA A 500 -17.97 14.38 -10.50
CA ALA A 500 -17.23 15.63 -10.63
C ALA A 500 -16.15 15.79 -9.54
N LEU A 501 -16.43 15.38 -8.30
CA LEU A 501 -15.46 15.33 -7.20
C LEU A 501 -14.45 14.16 -7.35
N PHE A 502 -14.77 13.19 -8.20
CA PHE A 502 -13.99 12.01 -8.53
C PHE A 502 -14.01 11.78 -10.05
N PRO A 503 -13.18 12.49 -10.85
CA PRO A 503 -13.05 12.13 -12.26
C PRO A 503 -12.48 10.72 -12.33
N GLN A 504 -13.39 9.74 -12.50
CA GLN A 504 -13.04 8.37 -12.78
C GLN A 504 -12.13 8.42 -14.00
N LYS A 505 -10.88 7.99 -13.84
CA LYS A 505 -9.97 7.85 -14.97
C LYS A 505 -10.70 6.90 -15.93
N LYS A 506 -11.13 7.40 -17.09
CA LYS A 506 -11.79 6.55 -18.10
C LYS A 506 -10.91 5.31 -18.25
N LEU A 507 -11.51 4.13 -18.04
CA LEU A 507 -10.84 2.87 -18.30
C LEU A 507 -10.18 3.00 -19.67
N SER A 508 -8.88 2.74 -19.75
CA SER A 508 -8.22 2.70 -21.05
C SER A 508 -8.93 1.66 -21.93
N ALA A 509 -8.84 1.78 -23.25
CA ALA A 509 -9.46 0.80 -24.14
C ALA A 509 -8.99 -0.64 -23.84
N GLU A 510 -7.78 -0.78 -23.30
CA GLU A 510 -7.18 -2.02 -22.84
C GLU A 510 -7.75 -2.48 -21.49
N GLU A 511 -7.92 -1.58 -20.52
CA GLU A 511 -8.54 -1.88 -19.22
C GLU A 511 -10.04 -2.25 -19.36
N ALA A 512 -10.77 -1.57 -20.25
CA ALA A 512 -12.15 -1.88 -20.58
C ALA A 512 -12.28 -3.23 -21.32
N ARG A 513 -11.35 -3.52 -22.25
CA ARG A 513 -11.26 -4.84 -22.89
C ARG A 513 -10.91 -5.93 -21.89
N ASN A 514 -10.03 -5.69 -20.92
CA ASN A 514 -9.66 -6.66 -19.89
C ASN A 514 -10.85 -6.97 -18.97
N LEU A 515 -11.63 -5.97 -18.56
CA LEU A 515 -12.91 -6.16 -17.85
C LEU A 515 -13.92 -6.97 -18.68
N GLN A 516 -14.03 -6.70 -19.99
CA GLN A 516 -14.88 -7.47 -20.90
C GLN A 516 -14.36 -8.92 -21.07
N LEU A 517 -13.05 -9.13 -21.21
CA LEU A 517 -12.42 -10.45 -21.32
C LEU A 517 -12.68 -11.33 -20.10
N VAL A 518 -12.54 -10.77 -18.89
CA VAL A 518 -12.90 -11.39 -17.61
C VAL A 518 -14.37 -11.85 -17.62
N TYR A 519 -15.25 -11.02 -18.18
CA TYR A 519 -16.68 -11.32 -18.30
C TYR A 519 -16.99 -12.40 -19.36
N PHE A 520 -16.31 -12.39 -20.51
CA PHE A 520 -16.59 -13.29 -21.64
C PHE A 520 -15.93 -14.68 -21.50
N LYS A 521 -14.69 -14.80 -21.01
CA LYS A 521 -13.98 -16.09 -20.89
C LYS A 521 -14.59 -17.03 -19.83
N LYS A 522 -15.40 -16.51 -18.89
CA LYS A 522 -16.17 -17.29 -17.91
C LYS A 522 -17.30 -18.12 -18.54
N ARG A 523 -17.66 -17.86 -19.81
CA ARG A 523 -18.73 -18.56 -20.53
C ARG A 523 -18.25 -19.78 -21.31
N ASP A 524 -16.94 -20.04 -21.34
CA ASP A 524 -16.39 -21.17 -22.08
C ASP A 524 -16.57 -22.49 -21.30
N LYS A 525 -17.10 -23.52 -21.97
CA LYS A 525 -17.50 -24.78 -21.33
C LYS A 525 -16.38 -25.81 -21.22
N ASP A 526 -15.25 -25.59 -21.91
CA ASP A 526 -14.13 -26.52 -21.92
C ASP A 526 -13.23 -26.39 -20.68
N THR A 527 -12.86 -27.53 -20.11
CA THR A 527 -12.00 -27.67 -18.93
C THR A 527 -10.59 -27.13 -19.14
N LYS A 528 -10.07 -27.16 -20.37
CA LYS A 528 -8.73 -26.66 -20.68
C LYS A 528 -8.70 -25.12 -20.77
N GLY A 529 -9.71 -24.51 -21.39
CA GLY A 529 -9.89 -23.06 -21.45
C GLY A 529 -10.14 -22.39 -20.09
N ARG A 530 -10.65 -23.12 -19.09
CA ARG A 530 -10.83 -22.61 -17.72
C ARG A 530 -9.53 -22.31 -17.00
N MET A 531 -8.48 -23.13 -17.14
CA MET A 531 -7.23 -22.91 -16.41
C MET A 531 -6.43 -21.76 -17.01
N GLU A 532 -6.30 -21.70 -18.33
CA GLU A 532 -5.63 -20.59 -19.03
C GLU A 532 -6.42 -19.28 -18.87
N GLY A 533 -7.76 -19.34 -18.94
CA GLY A 533 -8.63 -18.20 -18.70
C GLY A 533 -8.63 -17.71 -17.24
N PHE A 534 -8.37 -18.57 -16.25
CA PHE A 534 -8.30 -18.18 -14.84
C PHE A 534 -7.01 -17.42 -14.52
N THR A 535 -5.87 -17.84 -15.06
CA THR A 535 -4.58 -17.16 -14.88
C THR A 535 -4.59 -15.78 -15.54
N GLU A 536 -5.04 -15.67 -16.79
CA GLU A 536 -5.17 -14.38 -17.48
C GLU A 536 -6.20 -13.46 -16.81
N MET A 537 -7.30 -14.01 -16.28
CA MET A 537 -8.29 -13.26 -15.49
C MET A 537 -7.68 -12.69 -14.21
N THR A 538 -6.83 -13.47 -13.53
CA THR A 538 -6.20 -13.08 -12.27
C THR A 538 -5.14 -12.00 -12.49
N GLU A 539 -4.30 -12.14 -13.52
CA GLU A 539 -3.31 -11.11 -13.89
C GLU A 539 -3.96 -9.79 -14.37
N ALA A 540 -5.03 -9.89 -15.16
CA ALA A 540 -5.80 -8.71 -15.59
C ALA A 540 -6.48 -8.02 -14.39
N MET A 541 -6.96 -8.80 -13.42
CA MET A 541 -7.55 -8.29 -12.18
C MET A 541 -6.53 -7.62 -11.26
N GLU A 542 -5.35 -8.22 -11.05
CA GLU A 542 -4.30 -7.61 -10.21
C GLU A 542 -3.88 -6.24 -10.78
N LYS A 543 -3.69 -6.14 -12.10
CA LYS A 543 -3.41 -4.85 -12.77
C LYS A 543 -4.53 -3.82 -12.62
N LEU A 544 -5.79 -4.24 -12.64
CA LEU A 544 -6.96 -3.37 -12.46
C LEU A 544 -7.16 -2.92 -11.01
N VAL A 545 -6.87 -3.79 -10.04
CA VAL A 545 -6.95 -3.49 -8.60
C VAL A 545 -5.88 -2.49 -8.19
N ASP A 546 -4.66 -2.62 -8.71
CA ASP A 546 -3.55 -1.70 -8.45
C ASP A 546 -3.78 -0.30 -9.03
N THR A 547 -4.51 -0.21 -10.14
CA THR A 547 -4.79 1.06 -10.84
C THR A 547 -6.09 1.72 -10.41
N HIS A 548 -7.08 0.95 -9.97
CA HIS A 548 -8.41 1.45 -9.61
C HIS A 548 -8.99 0.76 -8.37
N PRO A 549 -8.47 1.06 -7.16
CA PRO A 549 -8.78 0.35 -5.91
C PRO A 549 -10.26 0.41 -5.49
N TYR A 550 -11.05 1.34 -6.03
CA TYR A 550 -12.50 1.41 -5.82
C TYR A 550 -13.29 0.29 -6.51
N TYR A 551 -12.73 -0.36 -7.53
CA TYR A 551 -13.31 -1.56 -8.14
C TYR A 551 -12.81 -2.85 -7.47
N ALA A 552 -11.91 -2.78 -6.48
CA ALA A 552 -11.34 -3.96 -5.86
C ALA A 552 -12.40 -4.91 -5.26
N PRO A 553 -13.47 -4.44 -4.58
CA PRO A 553 -14.55 -5.32 -4.14
C PRO A 553 -15.32 -5.93 -5.32
N LEU A 554 -15.57 -5.13 -6.36
CA LEU A 554 -16.25 -5.55 -7.59
C LEU A 554 -15.49 -6.66 -8.34
N LEU A 555 -14.18 -6.49 -8.45
CA LEU A 555 -13.26 -7.40 -9.11
C LEU A 555 -13.10 -8.68 -8.26
N LYS A 556 -13.06 -8.56 -6.93
CA LYS A 556 -13.02 -9.68 -5.99
C LYS A 556 -14.29 -10.53 -6.06
N ASP A 557 -15.46 -9.91 -6.20
CA ASP A 557 -16.76 -10.60 -6.36
C ASP A 557 -16.97 -11.18 -7.77
N LEU A 558 -16.44 -10.52 -8.81
CA LEU A 558 -16.43 -11.05 -10.18
C LEU A 558 -15.53 -12.29 -10.31
N ALA A 559 -14.38 -12.31 -9.61
CA ALA A 559 -13.52 -13.51 -9.46
C ALA A 559 -14.19 -14.62 -8.65
N LEU A 560 -14.88 -14.26 -7.56
CA LEU A 560 -15.41 -15.20 -6.59
C LEU A 560 -16.93 -15.36 -6.75
N ARG A 561 -17.41 -15.80 -7.92
CA ARG A 561 -18.72 -16.48 -7.95
C ARG A 561 -18.61 -17.84 -7.26
N LYS A 562 -18.51 -17.84 -5.93
CA LYS A 562 -18.98 -18.98 -5.14
C LYS A 562 -20.50 -18.92 -5.18
N SER A 563 -21.12 -19.97 -5.68
CA SER A 563 -22.57 -20.20 -5.70
C SER A 563 -23.22 -20.32 -4.30
N PHE A 564 -22.64 -19.69 -3.27
CA PHE A 564 -22.97 -19.87 -1.86
C PHE A 564 -22.95 -18.56 -1.04
N ALA A 565 -22.81 -17.39 -1.66
CA ALA A 565 -22.85 -16.11 -0.93
C ALA A 565 -24.23 -15.84 -0.33
N SER A 566 -24.26 -15.29 0.88
CA SER A 566 -25.50 -14.92 1.57
C SER A 566 -26.23 -13.78 0.86
N PHE A 567 -27.53 -13.60 1.14
CA PHE A 567 -28.31 -12.49 0.57
C PHE A 567 -27.70 -11.12 0.89
N ASP A 568 -27.21 -10.92 2.13
CA ASP A 568 -26.65 -9.65 2.58
C ASP A 568 -25.33 -9.30 1.89
N GLU A 569 -24.49 -10.31 1.60
CA GLU A 569 -23.26 -10.14 0.81
C GLU A 569 -23.59 -9.74 -0.64
N ASN A 570 -24.50 -10.46 -1.30
CA ASN A 570 -24.91 -10.12 -2.67
C ASN A 570 -25.54 -8.71 -2.72
N ARG A 571 -26.39 -8.37 -1.74
CA ARG A 571 -27.02 -7.05 -1.63
C ARG A 571 -25.97 -5.94 -1.52
N ALA A 572 -24.96 -6.11 -0.66
CA ALA A 572 -23.88 -5.14 -0.49
C ALA A 572 -23.10 -4.91 -1.80
N THR A 573 -22.82 -5.96 -2.57
CA THR A 573 -22.13 -5.85 -3.87
C THR A 573 -22.99 -5.12 -4.91
N TRP A 574 -24.29 -5.45 -5.01
CA TRP A 574 -25.16 -4.79 -5.98
C TRP A 574 -25.47 -3.33 -5.58
N ALA A 575 -25.51 -3.01 -4.29
CA ALA A 575 -25.57 -1.63 -3.80
C ALA A 575 -24.33 -0.82 -4.22
N GLN A 576 -23.15 -1.43 -4.20
CA GLN A 576 -21.91 -0.82 -4.70
C GLN A 576 -21.99 -0.55 -6.20
N LEU A 577 -22.51 -1.49 -6.98
CA LEU A 577 -22.69 -1.31 -8.43
C LEU A 577 -23.69 -0.20 -8.76
N LEU A 578 -24.81 -0.12 -8.02
CA LEU A 578 -25.78 0.96 -8.16
C LEU A 578 -25.15 2.33 -7.89
N ALA A 579 -24.23 2.42 -6.93
CA ALA A 579 -23.50 3.65 -6.66
C ALA A 579 -22.53 4.04 -7.77
N LEU A 580 -21.99 3.06 -8.50
CA LEU A 580 -20.98 3.26 -9.54
C LEU A 580 -21.56 3.48 -10.93
N ALA A 581 -22.69 2.84 -11.23
CA ALA A 581 -23.34 2.89 -12.53
C ALA A 581 -24.88 2.90 -12.38
N PRO A 582 -25.44 3.95 -11.75
CA PRO A 582 -26.90 4.06 -11.59
C PRO A 582 -27.64 4.23 -12.93
N GLU A 583 -26.94 4.61 -14.00
CA GLU A 583 -27.49 4.67 -15.35
C GLU A 583 -27.50 3.33 -16.11
N ASP A 584 -26.87 2.26 -15.58
CA ASP A 584 -26.79 0.98 -16.29
C ASP A 584 -28.03 0.12 -16.03
N PRO A 585 -28.83 -0.20 -17.07
CA PRO A 585 -30.03 -1.02 -16.91
C PRO A 585 -29.74 -2.43 -16.37
N GLN A 586 -28.56 -3.00 -16.65
CA GLN A 586 -28.20 -4.34 -16.17
C GLN A 586 -27.96 -4.37 -14.66
N VAL A 587 -27.45 -3.27 -14.10
CA VAL A 587 -27.19 -3.13 -12.65
C VAL A 587 -28.51 -3.11 -11.89
N TRP A 588 -29.48 -2.31 -12.35
CA TRP A 588 -30.84 -2.30 -11.79
C TRP A 588 -31.51 -3.66 -11.90
N MET A 589 -31.35 -4.33 -13.05
CA MET A 589 -31.96 -5.63 -13.23
C MET A 589 -31.42 -6.67 -12.26
N ALA A 590 -30.10 -6.72 -12.10
CA ALA A 590 -29.46 -7.68 -11.24
C ALA A 590 -29.68 -7.39 -9.75
N TRP A 591 -29.63 -6.11 -9.34
CA TRP A 591 -30.02 -5.72 -7.98
C TRP A 591 -31.49 -6.08 -7.69
N GLY A 592 -32.40 -5.75 -8.61
CA GLY A 592 -33.82 -6.08 -8.50
C GLY A 592 -34.08 -7.58 -8.35
N SER A 593 -33.35 -8.41 -9.11
CA SER A 593 -33.49 -9.87 -9.08
C SER A 593 -33.26 -10.50 -7.70
N LEU A 594 -32.46 -9.87 -6.85
CA LEU A 594 -32.25 -10.32 -5.46
C LEU A 594 -33.54 -10.29 -4.64
N TRP A 595 -34.45 -9.38 -4.98
CA TRP A 595 -35.64 -9.08 -4.18
C TRP A 595 -36.87 -9.91 -4.58
N ALA A 596 -36.83 -10.68 -5.68
CA ALA A 596 -38.01 -11.39 -6.19
C ALA A 596 -38.73 -12.26 -5.14
N ASP A 597 -37.96 -12.90 -4.25
CA ASP A 597 -38.49 -13.78 -3.20
C ASP A 597 -38.79 -13.05 -1.87
N ARG A 598 -38.27 -11.83 -1.66
CA ARG A 598 -38.35 -11.10 -0.38
C ARG A 598 -39.18 -9.83 -0.42
N ASP A 599 -39.07 -9.03 -1.49
CA ASP A 599 -39.77 -7.77 -1.70
C ASP A 599 -40.15 -7.60 -3.20
N PRO A 600 -41.35 -8.05 -3.60
CA PRO A 600 -41.82 -7.95 -4.97
C PRO A 600 -41.94 -6.53 -5.51
N GLU A 601 -42.19 -5.52 -4.65
CA GLU A 601 -42.25 -4.11 -5.09
C GLU A 601 -40.86 -3.65 -5.56
N LEU A 602 -39.79 -4.03 -4.85
CA LEU A 602 -38.43 -3.70 -5.26
C LEU A 602 -38.02 -4.42 -6.55
N TYR A 603 -38.43 -5.69 -6.72
CA TYR A 603 -38.19 -6.42 -7.97
C TYR A 603 -38.88 -5.73 -9.15
N ILE A 604 -40.21 -5.54 -9.08
CA ILE A 604 -41.01 -4.93 -10.14
C ILE A 604 -40.50 -3.53 -10.47
N GLY A 605 -40.27 -2.71 -9.43
CA GLY A 605 -39.78 -1.36 -9.58
C GLY A 605 -38.42 -1.25 -10.27
N ALA A 606 -37.48 -2.10 -9.85
CA ALA A 606 -36.17 -2.19 -10.49
C ALA A 606 -36.27 -2.66 -11.96
N MET A 607 -37.21 -3.57 -12.26
CA MET A 607 -37.47 -4.00 -13.65
C MET A 607 -37.99 -2.86 -14.50
N ILE A 608 -39.02 -2.14 -14.03
CA ILE A 608 -39.58 -0.98 -14.73
C ILE A 608 -38.48 0.05 -14.98
N TYR A 609 -37.73 0.43 -13.95
CA TYR A 609 -36.68 1.43 -14.09
C TYR A 609 -35.55 0.97 -15.02
N SER A 610 -35.16 -0.32 -14.96
CA SER A 610 -34.18 -0.89 -15.90
C SER A 610 -34.64 -0.82 -17.36
N LEU A 611 -35.94 -0.98 -17.63
CA LEU A 611 -36.51 -0.88 -18.98
C LEU A 611 -36.57 0.59 -19.43
N LEU A 612 -36.85 1.52 -18.52
CA LEU A 612 -36.84 2.95 -18.82
C LEU A 612 -35.45 3.48 -19.19
N LEU A 613 -34.40 2.95 -18.55
CA LEU A 613 -33.00 3.28 -18.86
C LEU A 613 -32.56 2.75 -20.24
N GLN A 614 -33.28 1.81 -20.85
CA GLN A 614 -32.94 1.29 -22.17
C GLN A 614 -33.38 2.25 -23.30
N PRO A 615 -32.55 2.43 -24.34
CA PRO A 615 -32.89 3.24 -25.50
C PRO A 615 -34.08 2.64 -26.28
N LEU A 616 -34.91 3.51 -26.87
CA LEU A 616 -36.10 3.11 -27.66
C LEU A 616 -35.76 2.52 -29.04
N ALA A 617 -34.67 2.97 -29.67
CA ALA A 617 -34.22 2.50 -30.98
C ALA A 617 -33.04 1.54 -30.83
N GLU A 618 -33.16 0.31 -31.36
CA GLU A 618 -32.16 -0.74 -31.20
C GLU A 618 -31.26 -0.88 -32.44
N ASP A 619 -29.95 -0.71 -32.28
CA ASP A 619 -28.96 -1.29 -33.19
C ASP A 619 -28.78 -2.81 -32.96
N THR A 620 -27.96 -3.47 -33.79
CA THR A 620 -27.77 -4.93 -33.73
C THR A 620 -27.11 -5.40 -32.43
N GLU A 621 -26.21 -4.62 -31.82
CA GLU A 621 -25.58 -4.95 -30.53
C GLU A 621 -26.55 -4.76 -29.37
N GLN A 622 -27.39 -3.73 -29.45
CA GLN A 622 -28.47 -3.43 -28.51
C GLN A 622 -29.58 -4.47 -28.58
N LYS A 623 -29.90 -5.01 -29.75
CA LYS A 623 -30.78 -6.19 -29.89
C LYS A 623 -30.23 -7.38 -29.12
N ILE A 624 -28.94 -7.66 -29.23
CA ILE A 624 -28.29 -8.78 -28.51
C ILE A 624 -28.27 -8.50 -27.00
N ALA A 625 -28.00 -7.27 -26.57
CA ALA A 625 -28.04 -6.88 -25.17
C ALA A 625 -29.46 -6.98 -24.59
N ASN A 626 -30.47 -6.48 -25.30
CA ASN A 626 -31.87 -6.55 -24.88
C ASN A 626 -32.38 -8.01 -24.87
N ILE A 627 -32.02 -8.82 -25.88
CA ILE A 627 -32.29 -10.26 -25.90
C ILE A 627 -31.60 -10.96 -24.71
N LYS A 628 -30.38 -10.57 -24.36
CA LYS A 628 -29.64 -11.12 -23.21
C LYS A 628 -30.24 -10.69 -21.87
N THR A 629 -30.71 -9.46 -21.75
CA THR A 629 -31.49 -8.95 -20.61
C THR A 629 -32.80 -9.71 -20.47
N LYS A 630 -33.56 -9.87 -21.56
CA LYS A 630 -34.80 -10.68 -21.62
C LYS A 630 -34.54 -12.17 -21.33
N LEU A 631 -33.43 -12.73 -21.79
CA LEU A 631 -33.00 -14.09 -21.45
C LEU A 631 -32.54 -14.20 -20.00
N LEU A 632 -31.93 -13.18 -19.41
CA LEU A 632 -31.60 -13.15 -17.98
C LEU A 632 -32.86 -13.07 -17.11
N MET A 633 -33.92 -12.39 -17.57
CA MET A 633 -35.24 -12.42 -16.94
C MET A 633 -35.90 -13.80 -17.02
N ARG A 634 -35.69 -14.56 -18.11
CA ARG A 634 -36.35 -15.87 -18.33
C ARG A 634 -35.54 -17.10 -17.91
N VAL A 635 -34.21 -17.04 -17.95
CA VAL A 635 -33.32 -18.21 -17.80
C VAL A 635 -32.59 -18.10 -16.46
N GLY A 636 -33.20 -18.68 -15.42
CA GLY A 636 -32.64 -18.75 -14.06
C GLY A 636 -33.60 -18.35 -12.95
N MET A 637 -34.82 -17.93 -13.30
CA MET A 637 -35.80 -17.37 -12.39
C MET A 637 -36.94 -18.36 -12.17
N GLY A 638 -37.22 -18.71 -10.91
CA GLY A 638 -38.30 -19.64 -10.55
C GLY A 638 -39.69 -19.12 -10.96
N GLU A 639 -40.71 -19.93 -10.76
CA GLU A 639 -42.11 -19.62 -11.14
C GLU A 639 -42.59 -18.24 -10.65
N ARG A 640 -42.19 -17.85 -9.44
CA ARG A 640 -42.51 -16.54 -8.83
C ARG A 640 -42.04 -15.36 -9.69
N SER A 641 -40.79 -15.34 -10.09
CA SER A 641 -40.18 -14.26 -10.88
C SER A 641 -40.75 -14.17 -12.29
N ALA A 642 -41.15 -15.31 -12.88
CA ALA A 642 -41.80 -15.33 -14.18
C ALA A 642 -43.18 -14.65 -14.14
N ILE A 643 -43.96 -14.87 -13.07
CA ILE A 643 -45.24 -14.20 -12.85
C ILE A 643 -45.03 -12.69 -12.63
N LEU A 644 -44.08 -12.31 -11.76
CA LEU A 644 -43.76 -10.89 -11.51
C LEU A 644 -43.30 -10.16 -12.79
N SER A 645 -42.46 -10.80 -13.60
CA SER A 645 -42.04 -10.25 -14.90
C SER A 645 -43.24 -10.07 -15.84
N ALA A 646 -44.14 -11.06 -15.92
CA ALA A 646 -45.33 -10.95 -16.76
C ALA A 646 -46.25 -9.79 -16.32
N LYS A 647 -46.40 -9.57 -15.01
CA LYS A 647 -47.14 -8.42 -14.45
C LYS A 647 -46.50 -7.07 -14.81
N VAL A 648 -45.16 -6.96 -14.85
CA VAL A 648 -44.47 -5.73 -15.33
C VAL A 648 -44.94 -5.34 -16.74
N TYR A 649 -44.99 -6.30 -17.66
CA TYR A 649 -45.38 -6.05 -19.05
C TYR A 649 -46.89 -5.85 -19.23
N ALA A 650 -47.72 -6.50 -18.40
CA ALA A 650 -49.17 -6.40 -18.47
C ALA A 650 -49.71 -5.10 -17.84
N ASP A 651 -49.21 -4.74 -16.66
CA ASP A 651 -49.88 -3.78 -15.78
C ASP A 651 -49.28 -2.36 -15.88
N TYR A 652 -48.00 -2.23 -16.27
CA TYR A 652 -47.26 -0.95 -16.25
C TYR A 652 -47.12 -0.26 -17.61
N VAL A 653 -48.10 -0.44 -18.49
CA VAL A 653 -48.13 0.18 -19.83
C VAL A 653 -48.15 1.72 -19.75
N ASP A 654 -48.76 2.26 -18.70
CA ASP A 654 -48.83 3.70 -18.40
C ASP A 654 -47.44 4.33 -18.17
N ILE A 655 -46.51 3.58 -17.57
CA ILE A 655 -45.13 4.02 -17.35
C ILE A 655 -44.23 3.66 -18.54
N LEU A 656 -44.32 2.41 -19.03
CA LEU A 656 -43.39 1.85 -20.03
C LEU A 656 -43.71 2.22 -21.48
N GLY A 657 -44.96 2.58 -21.78
CA GLY A 657 -45.42 2.92 -23.12
C GLY A 657 -45.16 1.81 -24.14
N GLU A 658 -44.48 2.13 -25.25
CA GLU A 658 -44.14 1.16 -26.30
C GLU A 658 -43.22 0.02 -25.82
N ARG A 659 -42.47 0.23 -24.73
CA ARG A 659 -41.58 -0.80 -24.17
C ARG A 659 -42.33 -1.99 -23.55
N ALA A 660 -43.62 -1.83 -23.25
CA ALA A 660 -44.46 -2.90 -22.72
C ALA A 660 -44.94 -3.89 -23.80
N LYS A 661 -44.97 -3.47 -25.07
CA LYS A 661 -45.59 -4.23 -26.18
C LYS A 661 -44.59 -5.22 -26.79
N GLY A 662 -44.52 -6.44 -26.27
CA GLY A 662 -43.70 -7.47 -26.92
C GLY A 662 -43.70 -8.88 -26.32
N GLU A 663 -44.44 -9.18 -25.26
CA GLU A 663 -44.37 -10.48 -24.58
C GLU A 663 -45.74 -11.14 -24.35
N ASP A 664 -45.72 -12.47 -24.23
CA ASP A 664 -46.86 -13.32 -23.88
C ASP A 664 -47.20 -13.10 -22.39
N THR A 665 -48.16 -12.21 -22.12
CA THR A 665 -48.59 -11.81 -20.77
C THR A 665 -49.54 -12.79 -20.10
N ALA A 666 -49.75 -13.99 -20.67
CA ALA A 666 -50.70 -14.97 -20.16
C ALA A 666 -50.51 -15.31 -18.66
N LYS A 667 -49.27 -15.25 -18.16
CA LYS A 667 -48.94 -15.52 -16.75
C LYS A 667 -49.19 -14.35 -15.78
N ALA A 668 -49.56 -13.17 -16.27
CA ALA A 668 -49.79 -12.01 -15.39
C ALA A 668 -50.99 -12.21 -14.44
N GLY A 669 -51.97 -13.03 -14.86
CA GLY A 669 -53.14 -13.40 -14.06
C GLY A 669 -52.90 -14.53 -13.05
N ASP A 670 -51.73 -15.18 -13.08
CA ASP A 670 -51.43 -16.28 -12.16
C ASP A 670 -51.18 -15.76 -10.73
N ILE A 671 -51.69 -16.49 -9.73
CA ILE A 671 -51.48 -16.16 -8.31
C ILE A 671 -50.08 -16.58 -7.91
N LEU A 672 -49.35 -15.66 -7.28
CA LEU A 672 -47.99 -15.94 -6.83
C LEU A 672 -47.97 -17.06 -5.77
N PRO A 673 -47.04 -18.03 -5.88
CA PRO A 673 -46.88 -19.05 -4.86
C PRO A 673 -46.51 -18.42 -3.51
N ALA A 674 -47.00 -19.00 -2.41
CA ALA A 674 -46.78 -18.48 -1.06
C ALA A 674 -45.26 -18.35 -0.77
N SER A 675 -44.80 -17.15 -0.40
CA SER A 675 -43.40 -16.94 0.00
C SER A 675 -43.18 -17.44 1.43
N LYS A 676 -41.98 -17.97 1.72
CA LYS A 676 -41.61 -18.43 3.06
C LYS A 676 -41.30 -17.30 4.05
N LYS A 677 -41.19 -16.05 3.59
CA LYS A 677 -40.89 -14.88 4.42
C LYS A 677 -41.11 -13.59 3.61
N LEU A 678 -41.88 -12.65 4.14
CA LEU A 678 -41.66 -11.23 3.85
C LEU A 678 -40.76 -10.68 4.97
N ASP A 679 -39.58 -10.19 4.62
CA ASP A 679 -38.76 -9.36 5.52
C ASP A 679 -39.25 -7.89 5.46
N ARG A 680 -40.57 -7.67 5.38
CA ARG A 680 -41.16 -6.34 5.15
C ARG A 680 -41.34 -5.60 6.47
N HIS A 681 -40.47 -4.64 6.73
CA HIS A 681 -40.68 -3.60 7.75
C HIS A 681 -40.58 -2.25 7.03
N GLU A 682 -41.72 -1.68 6.65
CA GLU A 682 -41.73 -0.29 6.21
C GLU A 682 -41.61 0.61 7.43
N THR A 683 -40.50 1.33 7.52
CA THR A 683 -40.33 2.40 8.50
C THR A 683 -41.17 3.59 8.02
N ILE A 684 -42.41 3.69 8.50
CA ILE A 684 -43.26 4.85 8.25
C ILE A 684 -42.65 6.03 9.00
N VAL A 685 -42.24 7.07 8.27
CA VAL A 685 -41.68 8.29 8.88
C VAL A 685 -42.82 9.03 9.60
N PRO A 686 -42.61 9.56 10.83
CA PRO A 686 -43.60 10.39 11.49
C PRO A 686 -43.85 11.67 10.67
N GLY A 687 -45.10 11.93 10.29
CA GLY A 687 -45.50 13.08 9.46
C GLY A 687 -46.96 13.47 9.68
N ASP A 688 -47.53 14.31 8.81
CA ASP A 688 -48.97 14.58 8.81
C ASP A 688 -49.73 13.28 8.52
N PHE A 689 -50.36 12.75 9.56
CA PHE A 689 -51.11 11.51 9.46
C PHE A 689 -52.50 11.82 8.93
N PRO A 690 -53.04 10.97 8.03
CA PRO A 690 -54.43 11.08 7.65
C PRO A 690 -55.30 10.99 8.90
N VAL A 691 -56.25 11.93 9.03
CA VAL A 691 -57.25 12.00 10.10
C VAL A 691 -58.16 10.77 10.07
N SER A 692 -58.43 10.20 8.89
CA SER A 692 -59.18 8.96 8.74
C SER A 692 -58.77 8.16 7.49
N ILE A 693 -59.01 6.84 7.51
CA ILE A 693 -58.79 5.92 6.38
C ILE A 693 -60.09 5.17 6.09
N ALA A 694 -60.57 5.25 4.86
CA ALA A 694 -61.74 4.53 4.38
C ALA A 694 -61.37 3.52 3.29
N VAL A 695 -61.89 2.29 3.39
CA VAL A 695 -61.58 1.18 2.49
C VAL A 695 -62.82 0.66 1.77
N ASP A 696 -62.70 0.52 0.46
CA ASP A 696 -63.72 0.07 -0.48
C ASP A 696 -63.67 -1.47 -0.64
N ILE A 697 -64.11 -2.18 0.40
CA ILE A 697 -64.28 -3.64 0.42
C ILE A 697 -65.36 -4.04 1.44
N ASP A 698 -66.09 -5.13 1.19
CA ASP A 698 -66.98 -5.70 2.20
C ASP A 698 -66.16 -6.16 3.43
N ARG A 699 -66.45 -5.58 4.59
CA ARG A 699 -65.87 -5.94 5.88
C ARG A 699 -65.87 -7.45 6.14
N ASN A 700 -66.90 -8.16 5.67
CA ASN A 700 -67.02 -9.59 5.89
C ASN A 700 -65.96 -10.39 5.13
N GLU A 701 -65.40 -9.86 4.04
CA GLU A 701 -64.35 -10.54 3.25
C GLU A 701 -63.01 -10.64 4.00
N VAL A 702 -62.83 -9.84 5.05
CA VAL A 702 -61.60 -9.77 5.86
C VAL A 702 -61.88 -10.31 7.27
N LEU A 703 -61.40 -11.53 7.54
CA LEU A 703 -61.64 -12.27 8.78
C LEU A 703 -61.12 -11.54 10.04
N ASN A 704 -60.06 -10.76 9.89
CA ASN A 704 -59.41 -10.03 10.97
C ASN A 704 -59.69 -8.51 10.93
N ALA A 705 -60.74 -8.09 10.21
CA ALA A 705 -61.12 -6.68 10.02
C ALA A 705 -61.25 -5.88 11.34
N HIS A 706 -61.68 -6.52 12.43
CA HIS A 706 -61.93 -5.88 13.72
C HIS A 706 -60.66 -5.35 14.42
N PHE A 707 -59.47 -5.77 14.01
CA PHE A 707 -58.20 -5.25 14.56
C PHE A 707 -57.77 -3.92 13.92
N PHE A 708 -58.41 -3.49 12.83
CA PHE A 708 -58.02 -2.31 12.07
C PHE A 708 -59.04 -1.19 12.25
N LYS A 709 -58.55 0.00 12.62
CA LYS A 709 -59.38 1.20 12.81
C LYS A 709 -59.55 1.93 11.47
N VAL A 710 -60.41 1.38 10.60
CA VAL A 710 -60.74 1.95 9.28
C VAL A 710 -62.25 1.98 9.04
N GLU A 711 -62.70 2.88 8.16
CA GLU A 711 -64.09 2.94 7.71
C GLU A 711 -64.33 1.97 6.55
N TRP A 712 -65.22 0.99 6.73
CA TRP A 712 -65.50 -0.07 5.75
C TRP A 712 -66.67 0.29 4.81
N LYS A 713 -66.52 1.36 4.03
CA LYS A 713 -67.56 1.86 3.10
C LYS A 713 -66.93 2.52 1.87
N ALA A 714 -67.60 2.39 0.72
CA ALA A 714 -67.29 3.19 -0.46
C ALA A 714 -67.58 4.68 -0.17
N PRO A 715 -66.60 5.59 -0.23
CA PRO A 715 -66.83 7.00 0.07
C PRO A 715 -67.62 7.70 -1.04
N GLN A 716 -68.45 8.67 -0.65
CA GLN A 716 -69.37 9.40 -1.56
C GLN A 716 -68.84 10.76 -2.06
N THR A 717 -67.65 11.21 -1.66
CA THR A 717 -67.15 12.57 -1.95
C THR A 717 -65.87 12.59 -2.79
N GLN A 718 -65.89 13.42 -3.85
CA GLN A 718 -64.73 13.89 -4.62
C GLN A 718 -63.85 14.78 -3.73
N GLY A 719 -62.64 14.34 -3.41
CA GLY A 719 -61.69 15.19 -2.67
C GLY A 719 -60.32 14.57 -2.46
N ASP A 720 -60.23 13.39 -1.87
CA ASP A 720 -58.97 13.03 -1.22
C ASP A 720 -58.24 11.82 -1.82
N LYS A 721 -56.91 11.93 -1.80
CA LYS A 721 -55.88 11.03 -2.32
C LYS A 721 -56.28 9.54 -2.16
N ARG A 722 -56.68 8.89 -3.26
CA ARG A 722 -57.13 7.48 -3.30
C ARG A 722 -56.06 6.60 -3.92
N ALA A 723 -55.64 5.57 -3.19
CA ALA A 723 -54.86 4.45 -3.72
C ALA A 723 -55.78 3.30 -4.15
N GLU A 724 -55.47 2.63 -5.26
CA GLU A 724 -56.06 1.35 -5.61
C GLU A 724 -54.98 0.27 -5.54
N LEU A 725 -55.29 -0.85 -4.88
CA LEU A 725 -54.35 -1.93 -4.65
C LEU A 725 -54.90 -3.24 -5.19
N THR A 726 -54.07 -3.98 -5.92
CA THR A 726 -54.34 -5.37 -6.31
C THR A 726 -53.73 -6.30 -5.27
N VAL A 727 -54.52 -7.28 -4.81
CA VAL A 727 -54.11 -8.26 -3.81
C VAL A 727 -54.30 -9.65 -4.38
N ASP A 728 -53.20 -10.39 -4.53
CA ASP A 728 -53.23 -11.81 -4.82
C ASP A 728 -53.36 -12.56 -3.48
N ILE A 729 -54.36 -13.43 -3.38
CA ILE A 729 -54.73 -14.15 -2.16
C ILE A 729 -54.58 -15.64 -2.40
N ASP A 730 -53.83 -16.34 -1.52
CA ASP A 730 -53.71 -17.79 -1.59
C ASP A 730 -55.01 -18.52 -1.20
N LYS A 731 -54.99 -19.84 -1.37
CA LYS A 731 -56.12 -20.69 -1.01
C LYS A 731 -56.51 -20.67 0.46
N ASN A 732 -55.64 -20.19 1.36
CA ASN A 732 -55.87 -20.08 2.79
C ASN A 732 -56.37 -18.68 3.20
N GLY A 733 -56.55 -17.76 2.24
CA GLY A 733 -56.96 -16.39 2.52
C GLY A 733 -55.79 -15.49 2.95
N VAL A 734 -54.54 -15.88 2.70
CA VAL A 734 -53.35 -15.10 3.04
C VAL A 734 -52.90 -14.33 1.79
N PRO A 735 -52.62 -13.01 1.89
CA PRO A 735 -52.01 -12.27 0.80
C PRO A 735 -50.67 -12.88 0.38
N THR A 736 -50.46 -13.07 -0.92
CA THR A 736 -49.16 -13.52 -1.49
C THR A 736 -48.47 -12.43 -2.29
N LEU A 737 -49.22 -11.39 -2.68
CA LEU A 737 -48.75 -10.15 -3.28
C LEU A 737 -49.75 -9.03 -2.99
N VAL A 738 -49.26 -7.84 -2.68
CA VAL A 738 -50.04 -6.60 -2.66
C VAL A 738 -49.27 -5.59 -3.50
N LEU A 739 -49.88 -5.09 -4.58
CA LEU A 739 -49.32 -4.03 -5.41
C LEU A 739 -50.29 -2.85 -5.44
N VAL A 740 -49.76 -1.64 -5.54
CA VAL A 740 -50.56 -0.46 -5.83
C VAL A 740 -50.77 -0.45 -7.34
N SER A 741 -52.01 -0.55 -7.81
CA SER A 741 -52.37 -0.42 -9.23
C SER A 741 -52.64 1.03 -9.63
N LYS A 742 -52.89 1.90 -8.64
CA LYS A 742 -53.03 3.35 -8.83
C LYS A 742 -52.58 4.09 -7.57
N SER A 743 -51.55 4.92 -7.71
CA SER A 743 -51.02 5.72 -6.60
C SER A 743 -52.03 6.78 -6.13
N SER A 744 -52.04 7.03 -4.81
CA SER A 744 -52.70 8.19 -4.21
C SER A 744 -51.99 9.53 -4.51
N GLY A 745 -50.77 9.47 -5.05
CA GLY A 745 -49.88 10.62 -5.24
C GLY A 745 -49.01 10.94 -4.02
N VAL A 746 -49.20 10.24 -2.88
CA VAL A 746 -48.40 10.41 -1.66
C VAL A 746 -47.72 9.10 -1.29
N GLU A 747 -46.38 9.13 -1.24
CA GLU A 747 -45.54 7.96 -0.99
C GLU A 747 -45.87 7.25 0.34
N ASP A 748 -46.06 8.03 1.41
CA ASP A 748 -46.35 7.51 2.75
C ASP A 748 -47.75 6.91 2.89
N ASP A 749 -48.72 7.44 2.16
CA ASP A 749 -50.10 6.93 2.17
C ASP A 749 -50.17 5.60 1.40
N ASP A 750 -49.52 5.52 0.23
CA ASP A 750 -49.40 4.27 -0.51
C ASP A 750 -48.67 3.19 0.31
N ALA A 751 -47.55 3.55 0.98
CA ALA A 751 -46.82 2.65 1.88
C ALA A 751 -47.75 2.09 2.99
N ARG A 752 -48.48 2.99 3.66
CA ARG A 752 -49.45 2.63 4.71
C ARG A 752 -50.55 1.70 4.21
N ALA A 753 -51.11 1.95 3.02
CA ALA A 753 -52.10 1.03 2.43
C ALA A 753 -51.49 -0.36 2.22
N VAL A 754 -50.32 -0.44 1.59
CA VAL A 754 -49.69 -1.72 1.29
C VAL A 754 -49.34 -2.47 2.60
N ASP A 755 -48.73 -1.82 3.61
CA ASP A 755 -48.47 -2.43 4.94
C ASP A 755 -49.74 -2.92 5.64
N MET A 756 -50.81 -2.14 5.59
CA MET A 756 -52.10 -2.52 6.17
C MET A 756 -52.67 -3.78 5.49
N LEU A 757 -52.76 -3.81 4.16
CA LEU A 757 -53.38 -4.92 3.43
C LEU A 757 -52.57 -6.23 3.56
N TRP A 758 -51.25 -6.16 3.71
CA TRP A 758 -50.42 -7.33 4.00
C TRP A 758 -50.74 -7.99 5.34
N ARG A 759 -51.30 -7.25 6.29
CA ARG A 759 -51.70 -7.77 7.62
C ARG A 759 -53.11 -8.35 7.62
N TRP A 760 -53.85 -8.24 6.51
CA TRP A 760 -55.22 -8.74 6.42
C TRP A 760 -55.25 -10.24 6.17
N LYS A 761 -56.30 -10.89 6.68
CA LYS A 761 -56.61 -12.29 6.43
C LYS A 761 -57.97 -12.36 5.76
N PHE A 762 -58.00 -12.76 4.51
CA PHE A 762 -59.19 -12.85 3.68
C PHE A 762 -59.92 -14.18 3.85
N LYS A 763 -61.16 -14.26 3.38
CA LYS A 763 -61.85 -15.56 3.28
C LYS A 763 -61.08 -16.51 2.32
N PRO A 764 -60.80 -17.76 2.73
CA PRO A 764 -60.19 -18.77 1.88
C PRO A 764 -61.04 -19.09 0.64
N GLN A 765 -60.39 -19.36 -0.49
CA GLN A 765 -61.02 -19.85 -1.72
C GLN A 765 -60.19 -21.00 -2.33
N PRO A 766 -60.80 -22.03 -2.96
CA PRO A 766 -60.09 -23.24 -3.39
C PRO A 766 -58.87 -22.99 -4.29
N ASP A 767 -59.00 -22.04 -5.22
CA ASP A 767 -58.00 -21.75 -6.24
C ASP A 767 -57.18 -20.48 -5.94
N GLY A 768 -57.41 -19.86 -4.77
CA GLY A 768 -57.01 -18.48 -4.52
C GLY A 768 -57.80 -17.50 -5.41
N ARG A 769 -57.56 -16.20 -5.23
CA ARG A 769 -58.12 -15.16 -6.11
C ARG A 769 -57.29 -13.88 -6.09
N GLN A 770 -57.48 -13.05 -7.10
CA GLN A 770 -57.06 -11.65 -7.07
C GLN A 770 -58.26 -10.75 -6.76
N ILE A 771 -58.06 -9.71 -5.96
CA ILE A 771 -59.06 -8.66 -5.70
C ILE A 771 -58.44 -7.28 -5.84
N THR A 772 -59.28 -6.27 -6.10
CA THR A 772 -58.88 -4.86 -6.07
C THR A 772 -59.51 -4.18 -4.86
N VAL A 773 -58.73 -3.40 -4.13
CA VAL A 773 -59.16 -2.68 -2.92
C VAL A 773 -58.83 -1.19 -3.08
N GLY A 774 -59.84 -0.34 -2.93
CA GLY A 774 -59.65 1.11 -2.91
C GLY A 774 -59.42 1.62 -1.48
N VAL A 775 -58.37 2.41 -1.25
CA VAL A 775 -58.07 3.03 0.04
C VAL A 775 -58.05 4.54 -0.12
N ASN A 776 -58.85 5.25 0.68
CA ASN A 776 -58.97 6.70 0.66
C ASN A 776 -58.41 7.29 1.95
N PHE A 777 -57.59 8.32 1.81
CA PHE A 777 -56.91 8.99 2.92
C PHE A 777 -57.49 10.39 3.12
N GLN A 778 -58.17 10.63 4.23
CA GLN A 778 -58.64 11.98 4.58
C GLN A 778 -57.60 12.65 5.46
N HIS A 779 -57.11 13.81 5.04
CA HIS A 779 -56.10 14.61 5.75
C HIS A 779 -56.72 15.83 6.44
#